data_AF-S4M607-F1
#
_entry.id   AF-S4M607-F1
#
_cell.length_a   1.000
_cell.length_b   1.000
_cell.length_c   1.000
_cell.angle_alpha   90.00
_cell.angle_beta   90.00
_cell.angle_gamma   90.00
#
_symmetry.space_group_name_H-M   'P 1'
#
loop_
_entity.id
_entity.type
_entity.pdbx_description
1 polymer ?
#
loop_
_entity_poly.entity_id
_entity_poly.type
_entity_poly.pdbx_seq_one_letter_code
_entity_poly.pdbx_strand_id
1 'polypeptide(L)'
;MTDQAPHTPPGDVTSTLTALVARMRDAGIGPGVEELADALWLARWLPAPAETAALPSAADGARRDLPSADGDTGSPLPPPRPPVTDGEPQPPDGARLFAPGAGAADGAAPMEPVRVPAAPALPEPLALQRGLRPLQRYRAPVRPVPRVLDEHATAHRAAESRFLLPVLRTDRRREARLMLLMDVSTSTVVWQQALDELRQVCVRAGAFREVRVRYLHETEGGLPGWATVPEPSGPLHAPEQLSDPTGRCVTLVLSDCAGPMWRSGRMQRLLHRWAAAAPVAVVQPLPQRLWLRTHLPARRGLLHRREGPAGALEFRPDKGRAEHAALPVPVLAPRREPVEGWARLVSGATEQSLATAAGWVRPDHPASGAAVRASEELTGPDRVRAFWRPASSEARRLAVYLSAVPLYLPVMQLVQHAMLSGSGPDVLAEVLLSGLLKRREDPDDPWAVRYEFLPGVASELRSRLAVDDADLLLKHCSDYVERRFGRDVRNFPALAGAFLRGSVTPGEDLTTAVAPDQSEPVGLRAFAEVSAEVLRDLGKRMPAVPVRAELSVRDLLARGREALVRFRQEGSTRELDAAVGYLRQALEAAGAEPERAVAAVRLADALWSRWQVRGVGEDLREAWQAIGDFEDLSAWGRVVRGRICLAQAMELVKQDIGFDGIPDGLRQWAAGAALGDHRAEDFARAVLLYLADRDLTSALHAPDTTAEHRHGTALALTYLRRVVADSGADAAGPDGPYPASGPEEWYVTHLHRAVEAADVALESSQDEQAYAARGRLWLDLARQYAGHGRTSAAAPDERRAAEAALRATDDFLAAVRDETALPDTERCTIWLDMASAIEIHQPPRDDGRERRSLMYAVEAALEAAGDDKALRFACHERAAHIYRVRYDRSGDQLQLDRAIDAWSEAEPLLDEDDPRRPDVLSDFGRALLERASTVDLPGDITRAIDLLRRAVDASFPDDPRLPLRRQHLGTAHFLRFGLHEVLSDLYEAEWLFGEAARGSDDPGFLGQCWLNRGTAQEFLHSRTGVLARLHQAADCFSQAADHAREAGDDETRSVALQSRGQVHERLGRTGPALADYRRALPLTQDSARREHLRSRIARMESETADE
;
A
#
# COMPACT_ATOMS: atom_id res chain seq x y z
N MET A 1 31.15 -46.69 -54.96
CA MET A 1 31.68 -48.07 -55.00
C MET A 1 31.04 -48.83 -53.86
N THR A 2 30.47 -49.97 -54.23
CA THR A 2 29.60 -50.87 -53.46
C THR A 2 30.25 -51.43 -52.21
N ASP A 3 29.53 -51.44 -51.08
CA ASP A 3 29.51 -52.64 -50.22
C ASP A 3 28.19 -52.77 -49.44
N GLN A 4 27.83 -54.03 -49.20
CA GLN A 4 26.48 -54.55 -48.96
C GLN A 4 25.80 -54.05 -47.66
N ALA A 5 24.57 -53.53 -47.78
CA ALA A 5 23.66 -53.39 -46.64
C ALA A 5 22.93 -54.73 -46.41
N PRO A 6 22.90 -55.28 -45.18
CA PRO A 6 22.08 -56.44 -44.88
C PRO A 6 20.60 -56.06 -44.99
N HIS A 7 19.85 -56.78 -45.81
CA HIS A 7 18.39 -56.66 -45.90
C HIS A 7 17.76 -57.16 -44.59
N THR A 8 17.50 -56.25 -43.66
CA THR A 8 16.62 -56.51 -42.53
C THR A 8 15.17 -56.52 -43.04
N PRO A 9 14.36 -57.55 -42.75
CA PRO A 9 12.97 -57.61 -43.23
C PRO A 9 12.16 -56.42 -42.68
N PRO A 10 11.18 -55.89 -43.44
CA PRO A 10 10.46 -54.65 -43.09
C PRO A 10 9.74 -54.70 -41.74
N GLY A 11 9.44 -55.89 -41.20
CA GLY A 11 8.84 -56.06 -39.87
C GLY A 11 9.77 -55.71 -38.69
N ASP A 12 11.09 -55.84 -38.86
CA ASP A 12 12.06 -55.61 -37.78
C ASP A 12 12.41 -54.12 -37.61
N VAL A 13 12.29 -53.34 -38.67
CA VAL A 13 12.43 -51.88 -38.61
C VAL A 13 11.27 -51.28 -37.82
N THR A 14 10.06 -51.81 -37.97
CA THR A 14 8.88 -51.34 -37.23
C THR A 14 8.95 -51.71 -35.74
N SER A 15 9.42 -52.92 -35.40
CA SER A 15 9.62 -53.33 -34.00
C SER A 15 10.70 -52.48 -33.31
N THR A 16 11.82 -52.22 -34.00
CA THR A 16 12.92 -51.41 -33.48
C THR A 16 12.54 -49.94 -33.32
N LEU A 17 11.80 -49.37 -34.29
CA LEU A 17 11.29 -48.00 -34.19
C LEU A 17 10.23 -47.88 -33.09
N THR A 18 9.37 -48.89 -32.91
CA THR A 18 8.37 -48.94 -31.84
C THR A 18 9.04 -49.04 -30.46
N ALA A 19 10.09 -49.85 -30.34
CA ALA A 19 10.89 -49.96 -29.13
C ALA A 19 11.65 -48.65 -28.83
N LEU A 20 12.16 -47.95 -29.85
CA LEU A 20 12.77 -46.64 -29.71
C LEU A 20 11.74 -45.60 -29.22
N VAL A 21 10.55 -45.57 -29.84
CA VAL A 21 9.45 -44.68 -29.42
C VAL A 21 9.00 -45.00 -27.99
N ALA A 22 8.89 -46.28 -27.63
CA ALA A 22 8.55 -46.70 -26.27
C ALA A 22 9.61 -46.24 -25.26
N ARG A 23 10.91 -46.50 -25.52
CA ARG A 23 12.00 -46.05 -24.64
C ARG A 23 12.11 -44.53 -24.55
N MET A 24 11.83 -43.82 -25.63
CA MET A 24 11.78 -42.35 -25.61
C MET A 24 10.61 -41.86 -24.75
N ARG A 25 9.44 -42.49 -24.84
CA ARG A 25 8.28 -42.18 -23.97
C ARG A 25 8.53 -42.54 -22.51
N ASP A 26 9.17 -43.67 -22.23
CA ASP A 26 9.58 -44.07 -20.88
C ASP A 26 10.60 -43.07 -20.30
N ALA A 27 11.43 -42.47 -21.15
CA ALA A 27 12.32 -41.37 -20.80
C ALA A 27 11.63 -39.98 -20.78
N GLY A 28 10.30 -39.93 -20.86
CA GLY A 28 9.50 -38.70 -20.80
C GLY A 28 9.56 -37.82 -22.07
N ILE A 29 10.13 -38.32 -23.17
CA ILE A 29 10.18 -37.63 -24.46
C ILE A 29 8.92 -38.04 -25.25
N GLY A 30 8.14 -37.08 -25.73
CA GLY A 30 7.01 -37.34 -26.64
C GLY A 30 7.47 -37.21 -28.10
N PRO A 31 7.93 -38.29 -28.77
CA PRO A 31 8.63 -38.15 -30.04
C PRO A 31 7.66 -37.80 -31.17
N GLY A 32 7.86 -36.63 -31.78
CA GLY A 32 7.35 -36.29 -33.11
C GLY A 32 8.32 -36.78 -34.19
N VAL A 33 8.01 -36.46 -35.44
CA VAL A 33 8.81 -36.88 -36.62
C VAL A 33 10.21 -36.25 -36.59
N GLU A 34 10.35 -35.01 -36.11
CA GLU A 34 11.64 -34.34 -35.98
C GLU A 34 12.49 -34.97 -34.86
N GLU A 35 11.92 -35.27 -33.69
CA GLU A 35 12.66 -35.91 -32.59
C GLU A 35 13.12 -37.33 -32.93
N LEU A 36 12.32 -38.08 -33.68
CA LEU A 36 12.71 -39.39 -34.23
C LEU A 36 13.84 -39.26 -35.24
N ALA A 37 13.78 -38.26 -36.13
CA ALA A 37 14.82 -38.01 -37.11
C ALA A 37 16.14 -37.60 -36.44
N ASP A 38 16.08 -36.74 -35.43
CA ASP A 38 17.25 -36.30 -34.65
C ASP A 38 17.84 -37.45 -33.84
N ALA A 39 17.02 -38.30 -33.21
CA ALA A 39 17.50 -39.47 -32.47
C ALA A 39 18.22 -40.48 -33.38
N LEU A 40 17.65 -40.78 -34.55
CA LEU A 40 18.28 -41.63 -35.56
C LEU A 40 19.51 -40.97 -36.19
N TRP A 41 19.51 -39.63 -36.29
CA TRP A 41 20.66 -38.88 -36.75
C TRP A 41 21.79 -38.94 -35.73
N LEU A 42 21.53 -38.70 -34.44
CA LEU A 42 22.52 -38.77 -33.36
C LEU A 42 23.05 -40.18 -33.14
N ALA A 43 22.23 -41.22 -33.34
CA ALA A 43 22.65 -42.61 -33.23
C ALA A 43 23.85 -42.95 -34.13
N ARG A 44 24.03 -42.26 -35.26
CA ARG A 44 25.19 -42.46 -36.16
C ARG A 44 26.49 -41.85 -35.63
N TRP A 45 26.40 -40.96 -34.64
CA TRP A 45 27.52 -40.23 -34.05
C TRP A 45 27.84 -40.68 -32.62
N LEU A 46 27.01 -41.55 -32.05
CA LEU A 46 27.26 -42.19 -30.76
C LEU A 46 28.21 -43.37 -30.94
N PRO A 47 29.24 -43.52 -30.08
CA PRO A 47 30.12 -44.69 -30.13
C PRO A 47 29.33 -45.97 -29.86
N ALA A 48 29.70 -47.07 -30.52
CA ALA A 48 29.09 -48.37 -30.27
C ALA A 48 29.15 -48.70 -28.76
N PRO A 49 28.06 -49.21 -28.17
CA PRO A 49 28.02 -49.48 -26.74
C PRO A 49 29.15 -50.46 -26.39
N ALA A 50 30.03 -50.05 -25.47
CA ALA A 50 30.99 -50.96 -24.87
C ALA A 50 30.19 -52.11 -24.22
N GLU A 51 30.59 -53.35 -24.50
CA GLU A 51 30.08 -54.54 -23.80
C GLU A 51 30.34 -54.37 -22.30
N THR A 52 29.34 -53.88 -21.57
CA THR A 52 29.41 -53.85 -20.11
C THR A 52 29.10 -55.25 -19.61
N ALA A 53 30.16 -55.88 -19.10
CA ALA A 53 30.22 -57.23 -18.57
C ALA A 53 29.08 -57.57 -17.61
N ALA A 54 28.64 -58.82 -17.74
CA ALA A 54 27.70 -59.49 -16.86
C ALA A 54 28.13 -59.43 -15.38
N LEU A 55 27.17 -59.14 -14.51
CA LEU A 55 27.20 -59.52 -13.09
C LEU A 55 25.98 -60.43 -12.82
N PRO A 56 26.11 -61.40 -11.88
CA PRO A 56 25.52 -62.72 -12.02
C PRO A 56 24.07 -62.80 -11.54
N SER A 57 23.32 -63.67 -12.22
CA SER A 57 22.03 -64.22 -11.80
C SER A 57 22.11 -64.85 -10.41
N ALA A 58 21.19 -64.45 -9.54
CA ALA A 58 20.78 -65.24 -8.39
C ALA A 58 19.26 -65.49 -8.50
N ALA A 59 18.92 -66.55 -9.24
CA ALA A 59 17.67 -67.26 -9.06
C ALA A 59 17.98 -68.54 -8.27
N ASP A 60 17.38 -68.71 -7.10
CA ASP A 60 16.60 -69.91 -6.76
C ASP A 60 15.98 -69.79 -5.37
N GLY A 61 14.72 -70.24 -5.22
CA GLY A 61 14.16 -70.52 -3.89
C GLY A 61 12.66 -70.37 -3.68
N ALA A 62 11.86 -71.21 -4.34
CA ALA A 62 10.68 -71.90 -3.80
C ALA A 62 9.45 -71.12 -3.23
N ARG A 63 8.39 -71.16 -4.05
CA ARG A 63 6.95 -71.38 -3.77
C ARG A 63 6.50 -71.79 -2.36
N ARG A 64 5.35 -71.21 -1.94
CA ARG A 64 4.13 -71.84 -1.36
C ARG A 64 2.95 -70.87 -1.59
N ASP A 65 2.02 -71.19 -2.50
CA ASP A 65 0.65 -71.72 -2.28
C ASP A 65 -0.30 -70.71 -1.60
N LEU A 66 -1.53 -70.35 -2.00
CA LEU A 66 -2.57 -70.63 -3.03
C LEU A 66 -3.71 -69.58 -2.71
N PRO A 67 -4.88 -69.46 -3.40
CA PRO A 67 -5.40 -70.15 -4.58
C PRO A 67 -5.93 -69.24 -5.70
N SER A 68 -6.02 -69.82 -6.90
CA SER A 68 -6.90 -69.43 -7.99
C SER A 68 -8.27 -70.10 -7.86
N ALA A 69 -9.35 -69.40 -8.23
CA ALA A 69 -10.62 -70.02 -8.60
C ALA A 69 -11.31 -69.19 -9.70
N ASP A 70 -11.85 -69.92 -10.67
CA ASP A 70 -12.39 -69.52 -11.96
C ASP A 70 -13.66 -68.65 -11.89
N GLY A 71 -13.91 -67.91 -12.99
CA GLY A 71 -15.17 -67.21 -13.23
C GLY A 71 -15.16 -66.36 -14.49
N ASP A 72 -15.31 -67.02 -15.64
CA ASP A 72 -15.52 -66.46 -16.98
C ASP A 72 -16.70 -65.46 -17.04
N THR A 73 -16.56 -64.35 -17.78
CA THR A 73 -17.52 -63.78 -18.76
C THR A 73 -17.15 -62.34 -19.14
N GLY A 74 -17.04 -62.11 -20.46
CA GLY A 74 -16.53 -60.86 -21.04
C GLY A 74 -17.46 -59.64 -20.99
N SER A 75 -16.87 -58.47 -21.17
CA SER A 75 -17.53 -57.30 -21.76
C SER A 75 -16.54 -56.34 -22.44
N PRO A 76 -17.00 -55.60 -23.46
CA PRO A 76 -16.17 -55.15 -24.58
C PRO A 76 -15.44 -53.82 -24.32
N LEU A 77 -14.31 -53.64 -25.02
CA LEU A 77 -13.60 -52.37 -25.15
C LEU A 77 -14.54 -51.25 -25.67
N PRO A 78 -14.54 -50.04 -25.08
CA PRO A 78 -15.22 -48.88 -25.66
C PRO A 78 -14.47 -48.36 -26.89
N PRO A 79 -15.17 -47.73 -27.85
CA PRO A 79 -14.58 -47.29 -29.11
C PRO A 79 -13.64 -46.08 -28.91
N PRO A 80 -12.68 -45.84 -29.82
CA PRO A 80 -11.83 -44.66 -29.77
C PRO A 80 -12.66 -43.39 -29.97
N ARG A 81 -12.51 -42.41 -29.07
CA ARG A 81 -13.14 -41.10 -29.19
C ARG A 81 -12.57 -40.34 -30.41
N PRO A 82 -13.41 -39.57 -31.14
CA PRO A 82 -12.96 -38.76 -32.27
C PRO A 82 -12.08 -37.58 -31.80
N PRO A 83 -11.27 -36.99 -32.70
CA PRO A 83 -10.41 -35.86 -32.36
C PRO A 83 -11.25 -34.64 -32.00
N VAL A 84 -10.96 -34.04 -30.84
CA VAL A 84 -11.64 -32.84 -30.34
C VAL A 84 -11.23 -31.64 -31.20
N THR A 85 -12.19 -31.08 -31.92
CA THR A 85 -12.13 -29.78 -32.58
C THR A 85 -12.12 -28.64 -31.57
N ASP A 86 -11.36 -27.58 -31.86
CA ASP A 86 -11.24 -26.33 -31.10
C ASP A 86 -12.60 -25.80 -30.64
N GLY A 87 -12.79 -25.73 -29.32
CA GLY A 87 -13.95 -25.14 -28.65
C GLY A 87 -13.57 -23.85 -27.91
N GLU A 88 -14.53 -22.93 -27.85
CA GLU A 88 -14.52 -21.59 -27.26
C GLU A 88 -13.83 -21.45 -25.87
N PRO A 89 -13.39 -20.23 -25.49
CA PRO A 89 -12.63 -20.02 -24.27
C PRO A 89 -13.48 -20.26 -23.02
N GLN A 90 -13.15 -21.33 -22.31
CA GLN A 90 -13.67 -21.67 -21.00
C GLN A 90 -13.24 -20.61 -19.96
N PRO A 91 -14.11 -20.21 -18.99
CA PRO A 91 -13.75 -19.27 -17.92
C PRO A 91 -12.65 -19.85 -17.01
N PRO A 92 -11.85 -18.99 -16.32
CA PRO A 92 -10.62 -19.41 -15.65
C PRO A 92 -10.87 -20.48 -14.57
N ASP A 93 -10.01 -21.51 -14.59
CA ASP A 93 -9.92 -22.59 -13.59
C ASP A 93 -9.63 -22.00 -12.20
N GLY A 94 -10.54 -22.21 -11.25
CA GLY A 94 -10.29 -21.95 -9.82
C GLY A 94 -9.37 -23.02 -9.20
N ALA A 95 -8.84 -22.75 -8.01
CA ALA A 95 -8.05 -23.72 -7.25
C ALA A 95 -8.86 -25.01 -7.02
N ARG A 96 -8.25 -26.16 -7.35
CA ARG A 96 -8.84 -27.49 -7.19
C ARG A 96 -8.40 -28.05 -5.84
N LEU A 97 -9.33 -28.16 -4.89
CA LEU A 97 -9.11 -28.87 -3.63
C LEU A 97 -9.75 -30.25 -3.73
N PHE A 98 -9.04 -31.31 -3.39
CA PHE A 98 -9.58 -32.66 -3.43
C PHE A 98 -10.30 -32.99 -2.10
N ALA A 99 -11.57 -33.39 -2.14
CA ALA A 99 -12.41 -33.81 -1.02
C ALA A 99 -12.82 -35.28 -1.16
N PRO A 100 -13.01 -36.07 -0.10
CA PRO A 100 -13.45 -37.46 -0.23
C PRO A 100 -14.84 -37.53 -0.88
N GLY A 101 -14.99 -38.32 -1.95
CA GLY A 101 -16.29 -38.54 -2.59
C GLY A 101 -17.28 -39.28 -1.68
N ALA A 102 -18.58 -39.04 -1.87
CA ALA A 102 -19.63 -39.68 -1.09
C ALA A 102 -19.80 -41.17 -1.46
N GLY A 103 -19.07 -42.04 -0.76
CA GLY A 103 -19.48 -43.40 -0.39
C GLY A 103 -19.06 -44.57 -1.31
N ALA A 104 -18.29 -45.51 -0.74
CA ALA A 104 -18.64 -46.92 -0.67
C ALA A 104 -17.88 -47.57 0.51
N ALA A 105 -18.54 -48.50 1.18
CA ALA A 105 -18.03 -49.22 2.35
C ALA A 105 -16.91 -50.20 1.94
N ASP A 106 -15.68 -49.69 1.80
CA ASP A 106 -14.43 -50.43 1.99
C ASP A 106 -13.24 -49.45 1.92
N GLY A 107 -12.81 -48.97 3.09
CA GLY A 107 -11.43 -48.63 3.43
C GLY A 107 -10.68 -47.46 2.74
N ALA A 108 -11.03 -47.00 1.54
CA ALA A 108 -10.34 -45.88 0.88
C ALA A 108 -11.26 -45.14 -0.08
N ALA A 109 -11.80 -43.99 0.35
CA ALA A 109 -12.61 -43.13 -0.51
C ALA A 109 -11.72 -42.39 -1.54
N PRO A 110 -12.02 -42.45 -2.85
CA PRO A 110 -11.33 -41.63 -3.84
C PRO A 110 -11.68 -40.15 -3.65
N MET A 111 -10.68 -39.29 -3.84
CA MET A 111 -10.84 -37.85 -3.64
C MET A 111 -11.36 -37.15 -4.92
N GLU A 112 -12.45 -36.40 -4.79
CA GLU A 112 -13.08 -35.56 -5.82
C GLU A 112 -12.66 -34.07 -5.73
N PRO A 113 -12.35 -33.40 -6.85
CA PRO A 113 -11.96 -31.99 -6.84
C PRO A 113 -13.15 -31.04 -6.61
N VAL A 114 -13.17 -30.36 -5.46
CA VAL A 114 -14.00 -29.22 -5.10
C VAL A 114 -13.32 -27.91 -5.52
N ARG A 115 -14.09 -27.00 -6.12
CA ARG A 115 -13.61 -25.69 -6.58
C ARG A 115 -13.85 -24.64 -5.50
N VAL A 116 -12.81 -23.91 -5.12
CA VAL A 116 -12.93 -22.72 -4.27
C VAL A 116 -12.60 -21.48 -5.11
N PRO A 117 -13.34 -20.36 -4.96
CA PRO A 117 -12.96 -19.10 -5.57
C PRO A 117 -11.59 -18.65 -5.04
N ALA A 118 -10.56 -18.74 -5.87
CA ALA A 118 -9.24 -18.19 -5.55
C ALA A 118 -9.15 -16.78 -6.12
N ALA A 119 -8.63 -15.83 -5.33
CA ALA A 119 -8.25 -14.54 -5.84
C ALA A 119 -7.16 -14.72 -6.92
N PRO A 120 -7.17 -13.94 -8.02
CA PRO A 120 -6.12 -14.01 -9.02
C PRO A 120 -4.76 -13.70 -8.38
N ALA A 121 -3.76 -14.55 -8.64
CA ALA A 121 -2.43 -14.42 -8.08
C ALA A 121 -1.63 -13.27 -8.75
N LEU A 122 -1.97 -12.95 -10.00
CA LEU A 122 -1.44 -11.80 -10.74
C LEU A 122 -2.38 -10.59 -10.65
N PRO A 123 -1.87 -9.39 -10.28
CA PRO A 123 -2.72 -8.21 -10.08
C PRO A 123 -3.37 -7.70 -11.37
N GLU A 124 -2.72 -7.84 -12.54
CA GLU A 124 -3.20 -7.27 -13.82
C GLU A 124 -2.88 -8.15 -15.05
N PRO A 125 -3.53 -9.31 -15.22
CA PRO A 125 -3.18 -10.26 -16.28
C PRO A 125 -3.31 -9.70 -17.70
N LEU A 126 -4.31 -8.85 -17.97
CA LEU A 126 -4.50 -8.21 -19.28
C LEU A 126 -3.42 -7.16 -19.58
N ALA A 127 -2.96 -6.43 -18.56
CA ALA A 127 -1.91 -5.43 -18.71
C ALA A 127 -0.55 -6.11 -18.99
N LEU A 128 -0.27 -7.22 -18.29
CA LEU A 128 0.89 -8.08 -18.54
C LEU A 128 0.89 -8.68 -19.96
N GLN A 129 -0.28 -9.14 -20.43
CA GLN A 129 -0.42 -9.65 -21.80
C GLN A 129 -0.03 -8.59 -22.84
N ARG A 130 -0.44 -7.33 -22.62
CA ARG A 130 -0.06 -6.21 -23.51
C ARG A 130 1.44 -5.91 -23.45
N GLY A 131 2.04 -5.98 -22.25
CA GLY A 131 3.46 -5.75 -22.04
C GLY A 131 4.38 -6.74 -22.75
N LEU A 132 3.93 -7.98 -23.00
CA LEU A 132 4.71 -9.00 -23.71
C LEU A 132 4.67 -8.88 -25.24
N ARG A 133 3.75 -8.09 -25.82
CA ARG A 133 3.60 -7.95 -27.28
C ARG A 133 4.86 -7.48 -28.04
N PRO A 134 5.75 -6.62 -27.49
CA PRO A 134 6.99 -6.26 -28.16
C PRO A 134 7.86 -7.45 -28.60
N LEU A 135 7.80 -8.58 -27.90
CA LEU A 135 8.52 -9.83 -28.24
C LEU A 135 8.09 -10.46 -29.57
N GLN A 136 6.96 -10.03 -30.15
CA GLN A 136 6.61 -10.40 -31.53
C GLN A 136 7.67 -9.93 -32.55
N ARG A 137 8.46 -8.91 -32.21
CA ARG A 137 9.54 -8.37 -33.04
C ARG A 137 10.92 -8.93 -32.68
N TYR A 138 10.99 -9.87 -31.72
CA TYR A 138 12.24 -10.49 -31.31
C TYR A 138 12.92 -11.19 -32.49
N ARG A 139 14.24 -11.03 -32.59
CA ARG A 139 15.08 -11.67 -33.62
C ARG A 139 16.24 -12.39 -32.95
N ALA A 140 16.35 -13.68 -33.22
CA ALA A 140 17.45 -14.49 -32.71
C ALA A 140 18.78 -14.13 -33.43
N PRO A 141 19.95 -14.33 -32.81
CA PRO A 141 21.25 -14.04 -33.43
C PRO A 141 21.55 -14.89 -34.66
N VAL A 142 20.98 -16.09 -34.75
CA VAL A 142 21.19 -17.02 -35.87
C VAL A 142 20.25 -16.67 -37.03
N ARG A 143 20.80 -16.47 -38.23
CA ARG A 143 19.99 -16.19 -39.44
C ARG A 143 18.91 -17.26 -39.66
N PRO A 144 17.63 -16.89 -39.81
CA PRO A 144 16.57 -17.85 -40.10
C PRO A 144 16.80 -18.49 -41.46
N VAL A 145 16.63 -19.82 -41.53
CA VAL A 145 16.69 -20.56 -42.80
C VAL A 145 15.43 -20.23 -43.61
N PRO A 146 15.55 -19.72 -44.84
CA PRO A 146 14.40 -19.50 -45.70
C PRO A 146 13.74 -20.85 -46.01
N ARG A 147 12.51 -21.05 -45.53
CA ARG A 147 11.75 -22.30 -45.72
C ARG A 147 10.39 -22.10 -46.41
N VAL A 148 9.96 -20.85 -46.60
CA VAL A 148 8.69 -20.53 -47.24
C VAL A 148 8.94 -20.19 -48.69
N LEU A 149 8.23 -20.80 -49.63
CA LEU A 149 8.31 -20.41 -51.03
C LEU A 149 7.75 -18.99 -51.21
N ASP A 150 8.54 -18.11 -51.81
CA ASP A 150 8.06 -16.83 -52.32
C ASP A 150 7.53 -17.07 -53.73
N GLU A 151 6.24 -17.39 -53.82
CA GLU A 151 5.59 -17.73 -55.08
C GLU A 151 5.76 -16.63 -56.14
N HIS A 152 5.68 -15.36 -55.73
CA HIS A 152 5.77 -14.23 -56.64
C HIS A 152 7.21 -13.98 -57.12
N ALA A 153 8.21 -14.06 -56.23
CA ALA A 153 9.61 -13.95 -56.61
C ALA A 153 10.09 -15.18 -57.40
N THR A 154 9.55 -16.36 -57.10
CA THR A 154 9.77 -17.60 -57.86
C THR A 154 9.21 -17.46 -59.27
N ALA A 155 7.97 -16.99 -59.42
CA ALA A 155 7.34 -16.76 -60.71
C ALA A 155 8.10 -15.71 -61.54
N HIS A 156 8.55 -14.62 -60.91
CA HIS A 156 9.30 -13.56 -61.58
C HIS A 156 10.69 -14.05 -62.05
N ARG A 157 11.43 -14.73 -61.16
CA ARG A 157 12.73 -15.31 -61.50
C ARG A 157 12.62 -16.43 -62.54
N ALA A 158 11.53 -17.19 -62.52
CA ALA A 158 11.25 -18.19 -63.56
C ALA A 158 10.93 -17.55 -64.91
N ALA A 159 10.22 -16.42 -64.94
CA ALA A 159 9.94 -15.66 -66.15
C ALA A 159 11.22 -15.08 -66.78
N GLU A 160 12.13 -14.56 -65.95
CA GLU A 160 13.41 -13.99 -66.42
C GLU A 160 14.41 -15.05 -66.87
N SER A 161 14.60 -16.10 -66.06
CA SER A 161 15.64 -17.11 -66.31
C SER A 161 15.21 -18.27 -67.21
N ARG A 162 13.90 -18.42 -67.45
CA ARG A 162 13.26 -19.59 -68.08
C ARG A 162 13.47 -20.92 -67.35
N PHE A 163 13.99 -20.91 -66.13
CA PHE A 163 14.10 -22.08 -65.26
C PHE A 163 13.26 -21.86 -63.99
N LEU A 164 12.52 -22.89 -63.57
CA LEU A 164 11.75 -22.83 -62.33
C LEU A 164 12.70 -22.95 -61.11
N LEU A 165 13.26 -21.82 -60.69
CA LEU A 165 14.14 -21.73 -59.52
C LEU A 165 13.35 -21.22 -58.31
N PRO A 166 12.99 -22.08 -57.34
CA PRO A 166 12.24 -21.68 -56.16
C PRO A 166 13.02 -20.63 -55.35
N VAL A 167 12.40 -19.46 -55.18
CA VAL A 167 12.91 -18.40 -54.32
C VAL A 167 12.29 -18.61 -52.95
N LEU A 168 13.14 -18.93 -51.96
CA LEU A 168 12.69 -19.11 -50.59
C LEU A 168 12.81 -17.79 -49.81
N ARG A 169 11.77 -17.45 -49.07
CA ARG A 169 11.73 -16.38 -48.07
C ARG A 169 11.67 -16.96 -46.66
N THR A 170 12.11 -16.16 -45.71
CA THR A 170 12.03 -16.46 -44.28
C THR A 170 10.62 -16.20 -43.77
N ASP A 171 10.02 -17.13 -43.02
CA ASP A 171 8.80 -16.82 -42.27
C ASP A 171 9.15 -15.88 -41.11
N ARG A 172 8.49 -14.73 -41.05
CA ARG A 172 8.80 -13.66 -40.09
C ARG A 172 7.88 -13.65 -38.86
N ARG A 173 6.95 -14.61 -38.74
CA ARG A 173 5.98 -14.64 -37.64
C ARG A 173 6.45 -15.55 -36.50
N ARG A 174 6.45 -15.02 -35.27
CA ARG A 174 6.69 -15.74 -34.00
C ARG A 174 8.01 -16.54 -33.97
N GLU A 175 9.15 -15.86 -34.11
CA GLU A 175 10.46 -16.55 -34.02
C GLU A 175 10.81 -16.98 -32.58
N ALA A 176 10.34 -16.25 -31.56
CA ALA A 176 10.66 -16.51 -30.16
C ALA A 176 9.93 -17.76 -29.62
N ARG A 177 10.66 -18.58 -28.86
CA ARG A 177 10.10 -19.63 -27.99
C ARG A 177 10.22 -19.16 -26.54
N LEU A 178 9.28 -19.52 -25.67
CA LEU A 178 9.35 -19.19 -24.24
C LEU A 178 9.57 -20.44 -23.40
N MET A 179 10.56 -20.38 -22.52
CA MET A 179 10.74 -21.31 -21.41
C MET A 179 10.37 -20.61 -20.11
N LEU A 180 9.30 -21.08 -19.46
CA LEU A 180 8.93 -20.71 -18.10
C LEU A 180 9.53 -21.73 -17.14
N LEU A 181 10.41 -21.28 -16.26
CA LEU A 181 11.03 -22.10 -15.22
C LEU A 181 10.49 -21.70 -13.86
N MET A 182 10.30 -22.66 -12.98
CA MET A 182 9.99 -22.42 -11.58
C MET A 182 10.92 -23.27 -10.71
N ASP A 183 11.55 -22.68 -9.71
CA ASP A 183 12.28 -23.47 -8.71
C ASP A 183 11.33 -24.06 -7.68
N VAL A 184 11.52 -25.35 -7.41
CA VAL A 184 10.74 -26.09 -6.41
C VAL A 184 11.46 -25.99 -5.06
N SER A 185 10.80 -25.34 -4.11
CA SER A 185 11.23 -25.03 -2.76
C SER A 185 10.01 -24.96 -1.83
N THR A 186 10.21 -24.62 -0.55
CA THR A 186 9.14 -24.56 0.47
C THR A 186 8.05 -23.51 0.20
N SER A 187 8.32 -22.51 -0.65
CA SER A 187 7.40 -21.42 -1.01
C SER A 187 6.74 -21.61 -2.38
N THR A 188 7.14 -22.62 -3.16
CA THR A 188 6.65 -22.90 -4.53
C THR A 188 5.15 -23.13 -4.59
N VAL A 189 4.57 -23.72 -3.53
CA VAL A 189 3.13 -24.03 -3.46
C VAL A 189 2.28 -22.75 -3.51
N VAL A 190 2.78 -21.63 -2.97
CA VAL A 190 2.10 -20.33 -3.01
C VAL A 190 2.09 -19.76 -4.43
N TRP A 191 3.15 -20.01 -5.20
CA TRP A 191 3.39 -19.40 -6.50
C TRP A 191 2.91 -20.26 -7.68
N GLN A 192 2.42 -21.47 -7.43
CA GLN A 192 1.98 -22.40 -8.48
C GLN A 192 0.83 -21.81 -9.30
N GLN A 193 -0.15 -21.18 -8.63
CA GLN A 193 -1.23 -20.47 -9.31
C GLN A 193 -0.69 -19.29 -10.15
N ALA A 194 0.27 -18.52 -9.63
CA ALA A 194 0.89 -17.42 -10.36
C ALA A 194 1.63 -17.90 -11.62
N LEU A 195 2.28 -19.08 -11.57
CA LEU A 195 2.92 -19.69 -12.74
C LEU A 195 1.90 -20.07 -13.81
N ASP A 196 0.79 -20.68 -13.42
CA ASP A 196 -0.27 -21.08 -14.34
C ASP A 196 -0.94 -19.86 -15.00
N GLU A 197 -1.22 -18.81 -14.22
CA GLU A 197 -1.74 -17.55 -14.73
C GLU A 197 -0.73 -16.88 -15.68
N LEU A 198 0.57 -16.86 -15.33
CA LEU A 198 1.63 -16.30 -16.18
C LEU A 198 1.75 -17.10 -17.49
N ARG A 199 1.67 -18.43 -17.44
CA ARG A 199 1.63 -19.29 -18.63
C ARG A 199 0.49 -18.90 -19.55
N GLN A 200 -0.71 -18.71 -19.00
CA GLN A 200 -1.88 -18.29 -19.79
C GLN A 200 -1.70 -16.89 -20.40
N VAL A 201 -1.15 -15.95 -19.64
CA VAL A 201 -0.82 -14.60 -20.14
C VAL A 201 0.17 -14.67 -21.31
N CYS A 202 1.22 -15.48 -21.19
CA CYS A 202 2.22 -15.65 -22.24
C CYS A 202 1.64 -16.31 -23.50
N VAL A 203 0.78 -17.34 -23.35
CA VAL A 203 0.09 -17.98 -24.48
C VAL A 203 -0.83 -16.98 -25.18
N ARG A 204 -1.63 -16.22 -24.43
CA ARG A 204 -2.58 -15.23 -24.97
C ARG A 204 -1.91 -13.99 -25.54
N ALA A 205 -0.65 -13.70 -25.21
CA ALA A 205 0.09 -12.58 -25.78
C ALA A 205 0.38 -12.77 -27.29
N GLY A 206 0.37 -14.03 -27.78
CA GLY A 206 0.59 -14.35 -29.18
C GLY A 206 1.99 -14.03 -29.71
N ALA A 207 2.95 -13.74 -28.80
CA ALA A 207 4.32 -13.38 -29.11
C ALA A 207 5.24 -14.58 -29.39
N PHE A 208 4.90 -15.75 -28.84
CA PHE A 208 5.75 -16.94 -28.86
C PHE A 208 5.20 -18.01 -29.81
N ARG A 209 6.10 -18.77 -30.45
CA ARG A 209 5.76 -19.97 -31.21
C ARG A 209 5.28 -21.10 -30.31
N GLU A 210 5.91 -21.21 -29.14
CA GLU A 210 5.71 -22.27 -28.16
C GLU A 210 6.00 -21.71 -26.77
N VAL A 211 5.23 -22.14 -25.77
CA VAL A 211 5.45 -21.84 -24.34
C VAL A 211 5.62 -23.17 -23.61
N ARG A 212 6.83 -23.43 -23.08
CA ARG A 212 7.16 -24.62 -22.28
C ARG A 212 7.26 -24.23 -20.81
N VAL A 213 6.77 -25.09 -19.93
CA VAL A 213 6.92 -24.95 -18.46
C VAL A 213 7.79 -26.09 -17.95
N ARG A 214 8.78 -25.81 -17.10
CA ARG A 214 9.63 -26.81 -16.43
C ARG A 214 9.87 -26.44 -14.97
N TYR A 215 10.04 -27.46 -14.15
CA TYR A 215 10.26 -27.33 -12.71
C TYR A 215 11.72 -27.70 -12.39
N LEU A 216 12.41 -26.83 -11.67
CA LEU A 216 13.79 -27.03 -11.25
C LEU A 216 13.83 -27.63 -9.85
N HIS A 217 14.57 -28.71 -9.70
CA HIS A 217 14.69 -29.50 -8.49
C HIS A 217 16.15 -29.62 -8.05
N GLU A 218 16.34 -29.86 -6.76
CA GLU A 218 17.61 -30.27 -6.19
C GLU A 218 17.54 -31.77 -5.84
N THR A 219 18.49 -32.57 -6.32
CA THR A 219 18.64 -33.98 -5.94
C THR A 219 19.08 -34.11 -4.48
N GLU A 220 18.96 -35.31 -3.89
CA GLU A 220 19.49 -35.59 -2.53
C GLU A 220 21.00 -35.29 -2.40
N GLY A 221 21.77 -35.38 -3.49
CA GLY A 221 23.18 -34.99 -3.54
C GLY A 221 23.44 -33.49 -3.74
N GLY A 222 22.38 -32.66 -3.77
CA GLY A 222 22.44 -31.23 -4.01
C GLY A 222 22.63 -30.83 -5.47
N LEU A 223 22.69 -31.77 -6.42
CA LEU A 223 22.86 -31.44 -7.83
C LEU A 223 21.53 -30.92 -8.41
N PRO A 224 21.55 -29.84 -9.22
CA PRO A 224 20.35 -29.33 -9.85
C PRO A 224 19.90 -30.25 -11.00
N GLY A 225 18.59 -30.45 -11.11
CA GLY A 225 17.94 -31.17 -12.20
C GLY A 225 16.59 -30.54 -12.54
N TRP A 226 15.93 -31.03 -13.58
CA TRP A 226 14.61 -30.53 -13.96
C TRP A 226 13.62 -31.64 -14.31
N ALA A 227 12.33 -31.32 -14.18
CA ALA A 227 11.20 -32.16 -14.51
C ALA A 227 10.11 -31.39 -15.28
N THR A 228 9.20 -32.14 -15.93
CA THR A 228 8.02 -31.58 -16.61
C THR A 228 6.84 -31.36 -15.67
N VAL A 229 6.85 -32.00 -14.51
CA VAL A 229 5.82 -31.95 -13.47
C VAL A 229 6.40 -31.41 -12.16
N PRO A 230 5.57 -30.80 -11.28
CA PRO A 230 6.04 -30.24 -10.01
C PRO A 230 6.61 -31.26 -9.02
N GLU A 231 6.19 -32.53 -9.10
CA GLU A 231 6.65 -33.62 -8.23
C GLU A 231 7.06 -34.80 -9.12
N PRO A 232 8.37 -34.95 -9.40
CA PRO A 232 8.86 -36.01 -10.26
C PRO A 232 8.93 -37.35 -9.52
N SER A 233 8.31 -38.38 -10.09
CA SER A 233 8.43 -39.78 -9.62
C SER A 233 9.62 -40.54 -10.22
N GLY A 234 10.38 -39.92 -11.12
CA GLY A 234 11.49 -40.52 -11.87
C GLY A 234 12.78 -39.69 -11.84
N PRO A 235 13.85 -40.13 -12.54
CA PRO A 235 15.15 -39.45 -12.53
C PRO A 235 15.04 -38.05 -13.15
N LEU A 236 15.68 -37.07 -12.52
CA LEU A 236 15.72 -35.69 -13.00
C LEU A 236 16.60 -35.56 -14.25
N HIS A 237 16.18 -34.71 -15.17
CA HIS A 237 16.96 -34.39 -16.36
C HIS A 237 18.06 -33.35 -16.05
N ALA A 238 19.16 -33.43 -16.80
CA ALA A 238 20.29 -32.50 -16.66
C ALA A 238 19.89 -31.07 -17.08
N PRO A 239 20.20 -30.03 -16.28
CA PRO A 239 19.80 -28.64 -16.56
C PRO A 239 20.49 -28.05 -17.79
N GLU A 240 21.58 -28.66 -18.26
CA GLU A 240 22.25 -28.30 -19.52
C GLU A 240 21.33 -28.45 -20.74
N GLN A 241 20.35 -29.36 -20.67
CA GLN A 241 19.36 -29.57 -21.74
C GLN A 241 18.39 -28.39 -21.92
N LEU A 242 18.30 -27.48 -20.94
CA LEU A 242 17.46 -26.28 -21.03
C LEU A 242 18.14 -25.13 -21.78
N SER A 243 19.44 -25.25 -22.10
CA SER A 243 20.18 -24.24 -22.86
C SER A 243 19.86 -24.35 -24.36
N ASP A 244 19.50 -23.22 -24.97
CA ASP A 244 19.32 -23.11 -26.41
C ASP A 244 20.45 -22.22 -27.00
N PRO A 245 21.53 -22.82 -27.55
CA PRO A 245 22.63 -22.04 -28.12
C PRO A 245 22.24 -21.28 -29.38
N THR A 246 21.05 -21.51 -29.95
CA THR A 246 20.55 -20.76 -31.11
C THR A 246 20.03 -19.37 -30.73
N GLY A 247 19.81 -19.11 -29.44
CA GLY A 247 19.25 -17.85 -28.94
C GLY A 247 17.80 -17.62 -29.35
N ARG A 248 17.04 -18.68 -29.70
CA ARG A 248 15.61 -18.57 -30.06
C ARG A 248 14.69 -18.68 -28.84
N CYS A 249 15.17 -19.32 -27.78
CA CYS A 249 14.43 -19.47 -26.53
C CYS A 249 14.67 -18.30 -25.56
N VAL A 250 13.62 -17.55 -25.26
CA VAL A 250 13.59 -16.58 -24.16
C VAL A 250 13.22 -17.33 -22.88
N THR A 251 13.91 -17.04 -21.78
CA THR A 251 13.68 -17.72 -20.49
C THR A 251 13.17 -16.74 -19.44
N LEU A 252 12.06 -17.10 -18.77
CA LEU A 252 11.58 -16.43 -17.57
C LEU A 252 11.60 -17.41 -16.40
N VAL A 253 12.22 -17.02 -15.30
CA VAL A 253 12.28 -17.83 -14.07
C VAL A 253 11.36 -17.19 -13.03
N LEU A 254 10.28 -17.86 -12.65
CA LEU A 254 9.44 -17.44 -11.52
C LEU A 254 10.04 -17.98 -10.23
N SER A 255 10.51 -17.09 -9.36
CA SER A 255 11.18 -17.50 -8.11
C SER A 255 11.13 -16.41 -7.06
N ASP A 256 11.08 -16.79 -5.78
CA ASP A 256 11.26 -15.89 -4.63
C ASP A 256 12.74 -15.65 -4.27
N CYS A 257 13.67 -16.27 -5.00
CA CYS A 257 15.12 -16.20 -4.81
C CYS A 257 15.57 -16.57 -3.38
N ALA A 258 14.79 -17.37 -2.64
CA ALA A 258 15.08 -17.77 -1.26
C ALA A 258 15.45 -19.25 -1.10
N GLY A 259 15.18 -20.08 -2.12
CA GLY A 259 15.35 -21.54 -2.08
C GLY A 259 16.80 -22.03 -1.90
N PRO A 260 16.99 -23.31 -1.55
CA PRO A 260 18.32 -23.92 -1.32
C PRO A 260 19.31 -23.81 -2.50
N MET A 261 18.82 -23.95 -3.74
CA MET A 261 19.64 -23.75 -4.95
C MET A 261 20.18 -22.32 -5.10
N TRP A 262 19.42 -21.32 -4.62
CA TRP A 262 19.87 -19.94 -4.59
C TRP A 262 20.90 -19.72 -3.48
N ARG A 263 20.68 -20.32 -2.32
CA ARG A 263 21.62 -20.22 -1.19
C ARG A 263 22.99 -20.80 -1.53
N SER A 264 23.04 -21.96 -2.21
CA SER A 264 24.28 -22.64 -2.60
C SER A 264 25.01 -22.00 -3.79
N GLY A 265 24.45 -20.93 -4.38
CA GLY A 265 24.97 -20.31 -5.59
C GLY A 265 24.68 -21.10 -6.87
N ARG A 266 24.03 -22.27 -6.79
CA ARG A 266 23.80 -23.18 -7.93
C ARG A 266 22.88 -22.56 -8.96
N MET A 267 21.80 -21.91 -8.53
CA MET A 267 20.88 -21.23 -9.43
C MET A 267 21.56 -20.07 -10.16
N GLN A 268 22.39 -19.28 -9.47
CA GLN A 268 23.13 -18.16 -10.05
C GLN A 268 24.12 -18.64 -11.11
N ARG A 269 24.80 -19.77 -10.87
CA ARG A 269 25.67 -20.40 -11.88
C ARG A 269 24.90 -20.89 -13.11
N LEU A 270 23.69 -21.42 -12.93
CA LEU A 270 22.79 -21.79 -14.04
C LEU A 270 22.33 -20.57 -14.83
N LEU A 271 21.85 -19.53 -14.14
CA LEU A 271 21.46 -18.26 -14.74
C LEU A 271 22.60 -17.62 -15.54
N HIS A 272 23.83 -17.65 -15.01
CA HIS A 272 25.00 -17.17 -15.74
C HIS A 272 25.18 -17.92 -17.08
N ARG A 273 25.07 -19.26 -17.08
CA ARG A 273 25.18 -20.07 -18.30
C ARG A 273 24.07 -19.76 -19.30
N TRP A 274 22.83 -19.62 -18.83
CA TRP A 274 21.69 -19.34 -19.71
C TRP A 274 21.73 -17.90 -20.25
N ALA A 275 22.03 -16.92 -19.41
CA ALA A 275 22.11 -15.50 -19.79
C ALA A 275 23.25 -15.21 -20.78
N ALA A 276 24.30 -16.04 -20.79
CA ALA A 276 25.37 -15.96 -21.80
C ALA A 276 24.93 -16.41 -23.20
N ALA A 277 23.87 -17.22 -23.31
CA ALA A 277 23.45 -17.85 -24.57
C ALA A 277 22.11 -17.32 -25.12
N ALA A 278 21.22 -16.84 -24.25
CA ALA A 278 19.89 -16.36 -24.61
C ALA A 278 19.35 -15.34 -23.57
N PRO A 279 18.33 -14.54 -23.89
CA PRO A 279 17.71 -13.63 -22.91
C PRO A 279 17.07 -14.40 -21.74
N VAL A 280 17.45 -14.02 -20.52
CA VAL A 280 16.91 -14.56 -19.27
C VAL A 280 16.44 -13.41 -18.39
N ALA A 281 15.30 -13.56 -17.72
CA ALA A 281 14.89 -12.69 -16.62
C ALA A 281 14.24 -13.48 -15.49
N VAL A 282 14.35 -12.97 -14.26
CA VAL A 282 13.70 -13.53 -13.07
C VAL A 282 12.44 -12.72 -12.80
N VAL A 283 11.28 -13.37 -12.81
CA VAL A 283 10.03 -12.79 -12.33
C VAL A 283 9.96 -13.02 -10.84
N GLN A 284 10.07 -11.95 -10.06
CA GLN A 284 10.15 -11.99 -8.62
C GLN A 284 8.83 -11.49 -8.01
N PRO A 285 7.99 -12.39 -7.47
CA PRO A 285 6.68 -12.02 -6.95
C PRO A 285 6.72 -11.32 -5.58
N LEU A 286 7.85 -11.34 -4.86
CA LEU A 286 7.97 -10.60 -3.60
C LEU A 286 7.91 -9.07 -3.80
N PRO A 287 7.50 -8.30 -2.78
CA PRO A 287 7.58 -6.85 -2.80
C PRO A 287 9.02 -6.36 -3.05
N GLN A 288 9.18 -5.32 -3.87
CA GLN A 288 10.51 -4.84 -4.32
C GLN A 288 11.47 -4.50 -3.18
N ARG A 289 10.94 -4.01 -2.04
CA ARG A 289 11.73 -3.72 -0.83
C ARG A 289 12.48 -4.93 -0.27
N LEU A 290 12.00 -6.15 -0.53
CA LEU A 290 12.61 -7.40 -0.05
C LEU A 290 13.69 -7.93 -1.00
N TRP A 291 13.76 -7.47 -2.25
CA TRP A 291 14.62 -8.06 -3.27
C TRP A 291 16.11 -8.00 -2.92
N LEU A 292 16.54 -6.93 -2.26
CA LEU A 292 17.92 -6.76 -1.78
C LEU A 292 18.33 -7.79 -0.72
N ARG A 293 17.37 -8.46 -0.08
CA ARG A 293 17.59 -9.43 1.01
C ARG A 293 17.47 -10.88 0.55
N THR A 294 17.14 -11.11 -0.71
CA THR A 294 17.11 -12.46 -1.30
C THR A 294 18.52 -12.94 -1.64
N HIS A 295 18.66 -14.21 -2.04
CA HIS A 295 19.95 -14.74 -2.51
C HIS A 295 20.30 -14.32 -3.95
N LEU A 296 19.43 -13.54 -4.61
CA LEU A 296 19.78 -12.75 -5.80
C LEU A 296 19.45 -11.27 -5.53
N PRO A 297 20.33 -10.53 -4.81
CA PRO A 297 20.08 -9.15 -4.42
C PRO A 297 19.87 -8.25 -5.64
N ALA A 298 18.61 -7.91 -5.93
CA ALA A 298 18.27 -7.07 -7.07
C ALA A 298 18.48 -5.60 -6.70
N ARG A 299 19.37 -4.91 -7.42
CA ARG A 299 19.62 -3.47 -7.25
C ARG A 299 18.92 -2.71 -8.37
N ARG A 300 18.40 -1.52 -8.07
CA ARG A 300 17.90 -0.60 -9.09
C ARG A 300 19.08 0.02 -9.85
N GLY A 301 18.89 0.19 -11.15
CA GLY A 301 19.88 0.82 -12.02
C GLY A 301 19.42 0.86 -13.46
N LEU A 302 20.37 1.12 -14.35
CA LEU A 302 20.15 1.20 -15.78
C LEU A 302 20.75 -0.03 -16.48
N LEU A 303 19.90 -0.84 -17.12
CA LEU A 303 20.30 -1.91 -18.01
C LEU A 303 20.50 -1.36 -19.42
N HIS A 304 21.61 -1.72 -20.05
CA HIS A 304 21.95 -1.33 -21.41
C HIS A 304 22.16 -2.57 -22.27
N ARG A 305 21.56 -2.59 -23.46
CA ARG A 305 21.79 -3.66 -24.43
C ARG A 305 22.97 -3.34 -25.35
N ARG A 306 23.96 -4.22 -25.38
CA ARG A 306 25.15 -4.15 -26.25
C ARG A 306 25.01 -5.06 -27.47
N GLU A 307 25.86 -4.84 -28.47
CA GLU A 307 26.07 -5.77 -29.57
C GLU A 307 26.79 -7.04 -29.07
N GLY A 308 26.21 -8.20 -29.35
CA GLY A 308 26.75 -9.49 -28.91
C GLY A 308 25.74 -10.65 -29.05
N PRO A 309 26.17 -11.90 -28.87
CA PRO A 309 25.27 -13.06 -28.86
C PRO A 309 24.16 -12.84 -27.84
N ALA A 310 22.92 -13.13 -28.23
CA ALA A 310 21.71 -13.01 -27.41
C ALA A 310 21.35 -11.63 -26.85
N GLY A 311 22.03 -10.55 -27.24
CA GLY A 311 21.77 -9.20 -26.73
C GLY A 311 22.34 -9.01 -25.33
N ALA A 312 23.66 -9.14 -25.20
CA ALA A 312 24.41 -8.95 -23.97
C ALA A 312 23.97 -7.68 -23.22
N LEU A 313 23.73 -7.82 -21.93
CA LEU A 313 23.27 -6.76 -21.05
C LEU A 313 24.43 -6.24 -20.20
N GLU A 314 24.56 -4.93 -20.11
CA GLU A 314 25.38 -4.24 -19.13
C GLU A 314 24.47 -3.59 -18.09
N PHE A 315 24.88 -3.58 -16.83
CA PHE A 315 24.09 -3.00 -15.75
C PHE A 315 24.89 -1.97 -14.97
N ARG A 316 24.34 -0.76 -14.87
CA ARG A 316 24.88 0.32 -14.05
C ARG A 316 23.95 0.54 -12.85
N PRO A 317 24.30 0.07 -11.64
CA PRO A 317 23.48 0.30 -10.47
C PRO A 317 23.43 1.80 -10.10
N ASP A 318 22.31 2.25 -9.55
CA ASP A 318 22.16 3.65 -9.09
C ASP A 318 23.11 3.97 -7.93
N LYS A 319 23.38 2.96 -7.09
CA LYS A 319 24.27 3.04 -5.93
C LYS A 319 25.24 1.84 -5.91
N GLY A 320 26.53 2.12 -5.70
CA GLY A 320 27.60 1.12 -5.63
C GLY A 320 28.38 0.95 -6.93
N ARG A 321 29.39 0.07 -6.91
CA ARG A 321 30.23 -0.21 -8.08
C ARG A 321 29.65 -1.34 -8.94
N ALA A 322 29.86 -1.26 -10.25
CA ALA A 322 29.59 -2.36 -11.17
C ALA A 322 30.51 -3.56 -10.85
N GLU A 323 29.99 -4.78 -10.99
CA GLU A 323 30.79 -5.99 -10.81
C GLU A 323 31.53 -6.33 -12.10
N HIS A 324 32.81 -6.70 -11.96
CA HIS A 324 33.65 -7.12 -13.08
C HIS A 324 33.51 -8.63 -13.27
N ALA A 325 33.41 -9.10 -14.51
CA ALA A 325 33.26 -10.51 -14.88
C ALA A 325 31.98 -11.20 -14.34
N ALA A 326 30.92 -10.44 -14.10
CA ALA A 326 29.58 -10.93 -13.79
C ALA A 326 28.61 -10.54 -14.92
N LEU A 327 27.53 -11.32 -15.09
CA LEU A 327 26.44 -10.99 -16.01
C LEU A 327 25.25 -10.44 -15.23
N PRO A 328 24.58 -9.37 -15.69
CA PRO A 328 23.38 -8.89 -15.05
C PRO A 328 22.15 -9.67 -15.53
N VAL A 329 21.35 -10.15 -14.59
CA VAL A 329 20.06 -10.80 -14.83
C VAL A 329 18.96 -9.84 -14.38
N PRO A 330 18.09 -9.37 -15.29
CA PRO A 330 16.94 -8.55 -14.95
C PRO A 330 16.02 -9.25 -13.95
N VAL A 331 15.57 -8.50 -12.94
CA VAL A 331 14.60 -8.96 -11.94
C VAL A 331 13.34 -8.11 -12.09
N LEU A 332 12.25 -8.75 -12.50
CA LEU A 332 11.01 -8.11 -12.93
C LEU A 332 9.91 -8.38 -11.91
N ALA A 333 9.20 -7.33 -11.52
CA ALA A 333 7.94 -7.51 -10.82
C ALA A 333 6.90 -8.03 -11.82
N PRO A 334 5.90 -8.84 -11.38
CA PRO A 334 4.79 -9.28 -12.23
C PRO A 334 3.79 -8.15 -12.51
N ARG A 335 4.28 -7.03 -13.05
CA ARG A 335 3.52 -5.84 -13.44
C ARG A 335 3.85 -5.45 -14.88
N ARG A 336 2.95 -4.71 -15.52
CA ARG A 336 3.08 -4.33 -16.93
C ARG A 336 4.38 -3.59 -17.24
N GLU A 337 4.68 -2.53 -16.50
CA GLU A 337 5.77 -1.61 -16.84
C GLU A 337 7.16 -2.28 -16.88
N PRO A 338 7.61 -3.05 -15.86
CA PRO A 338 8.91 -3.75 -15.92
C PRO A 338 8.96 -4.80 -17.03
N VAL A 339 7.89 -5.57 -17.21
CA VAL A 339 7.80 -6.62 -18.24
C VAL A 339 7.82 -6.02 -19.64
N GLU A 340 7.10 -4.93 -19.85
CA GLU A 340 7.04 -4.20 -21.13
C GLU A 340 8.39 -3.56 -21.47
N GLY A 341 9.03 -2.92 -20.48
CA GLY A 341 10.37 -2.35 -20.62
C GLY A 341 11.40 -3.40 -21.02
N TRP A 342 11.41 -4.55 -20.33
CA TRP A 342 12.31 -5.65 -20.66
C TRP A 342 12.00 -6.28 -22.03
N ALA A 343 10.72 -6.51 -22.34
CA ALA A 343 10.30 -7.03 -23.64
C ALA A 343 10.76 -6.12 -24.79
N ARG A 344 10.67 -4.79 -24.61
CA ARG A 344 11.18 -3.81 -25.58
C ARG A 344 12.71 -3.85 -25.68
N LEU A 345 13.41 -3.87 -24.54
CA LEU A 345 14.88 -3.94 -24.50
C LEU A 345 15.42 -5.13 -25.30
N VAL A 346 14.84 -6.32 -25.09
CA VAL A 346 15.26 -7.57 -25.74
C VAL A 346 14.83 -7.66 -27.21
N SER A 347 13.73 -6.99 -27.59
CA SER A 347 13.21 -6.99 -28.96
C SER A 347 13.68 -5.81 -29.82
N GLY A 348 14.27 -4.79 -29.19
CA GLY A 348 14.64 -3.52 -29.81
C GLY A 348 15.97 -3.54 -30.56
N ALA A 349 16.43 -2.37 -30.98
CA ALA A 349 17.75 -2.17 -31.55
C ALA A 349 18.84 -2.22 -30.45
N THR A 350 20.09 -2.41 -30.86
CA THR A 350 21.28 -2.24 -30.01
C THR A 350 21.31 -0.80 -29.46
N GLU A 351 21.85 -0.59 -28.25
CA GLU A 351 21.87 0.69 -27.50
C GLU A 351 20.60 1.11 -26.72
N GLN A 352 19.55 0.28 -26.70
CA GLN A 352 18.41 0.56 -25.80
C GLN A 352 18.79 0.41 -24.33
N SER A 353 18.19 1.26 -23.50
CA SER A 353 18.42 1.32 -22.06
C SER A 353 17.11 1.21 -21.29
N LEU A 354 17.12 0.54 -20.14
CA LEU A 354 15.96 0.31 -19.30
C LEU A 354 16.31 0.53 -17.83
N ALA A 355 15.63 1.48 -17.18
CA ALA A 355 15.72 1.63 -15.73
C ALA A 355 14.92 0.49 -15.06
N THR A 356 15.60 -0.45 -14.40
CA THR A 356 14.96 -1.59 -13.75
C THR A 356 15.88 -2.21 -12.69
N ALA A 357 15.42 -3.25 -12.00
CA ALA A 357 16.25 -3.98 -11.07
C ALA A 357 17.00 -5.12 -11.77
N ALA A 358 18.24 -5.36 -11.37
CA ALA A 358 19.01 -6.52 -11.83
C ALA A 358 19.87 -7.09 -10.71
N GLY A 359 20.08 -8.40 -10.75
CA GLY A 359 21.03 -9.12 -9.90
C GLY A 359 22.25 -9.55 -10.71
N TRP A 360 23.42 -9.65 -10.06
CA TRP A 360 24.65 -10.11 -10.71
C TRP A 360 24.85 -11.62 -10.52
N VAL A 361 25.18 -12.32 -11.60
CA VAL A 361 25.51 -13.75 -11.57
C VAL A 361 26.91 -14.00 -12.15
N ARG A 362 27.60 -15.03 -11.63
CA ARG A 362 28.99 -15.33 -11.94
C ARG A 362 29.14 -16.81 -12.32
N PRO A 363 30.12 -17.20 -13.16
CA PRO A 363 30.33 -18.62 -13.50
C PRO A 363 30.74 -19.44 -12.27
N ASP A 364 31.44 -18.81 -11.33
CA ASP A 364 31.94 -19.33 -10.07
C ASP A 364 31.17 -18.76 -8.86
N HIS A 365 29.90 -18.36 -9.05
CA HIS A 365 29.13 -17.65 -8.02
C HIS A 365 29.18 -18.36 -6.66
N PRO A 366 29.61 -17.68 -5.58
CA PRO A 366 29.82 -18.33 -4.29
C PRO A 366 28.49 -18.72 -3.64
N ALA A 367 28.55 -19.68 -2.71
CA ALA A 367 27.43 -19.89 -1.78
C ALA A 367 27.24 -18.65 -0.90
N SER A 368 26.00 -18.32 -0.56
CA SER A 368 25.68 -17.15 0.25
C SER A 368 26.26 -17.30 1.66
N GLY A 369 27.06 -16.32 2.09
CA GLY A 369 27.60 -16.23 3.46
C GLY A 369 26.63 -15.62 4.48
N ALA A 370 25.40 -15.30 4.08
CA ALA A 370 24.37 -14.83 5.00
C ALA A 370 24.01 -15.96 5.97
N ALA A 371 24.38 -15.81 7.25
CA ALA A 371 24.05 -16.75 8.29
C ALA A 371 22.53 -17.00 8.31
N VAL A 372 22.14 -18.28 8.36
CA VAL A 372 20.75 -18.70 8.53
C VAL A 372 20.29 -18.13 9.88
N ARG A 373 19.57 -17.00 9.90
CA ARG A 373 18.97 -16.45 11.14
C ARG A 373 18.02 -17.42 11.84
N ALA A 374 17.57 -18.48 11.14
CA ALA A 374 16.82 -19.55 11.79
C ALA A 374 17.67 -20.37 12.78
N SER A 375 19.01 -20.32 12.70
CA SER A 375 19.96 -21.10 13.49
C SER A 375 20.55 -20.36 14.71
N GLU A 376 20.24 -19.08 14.92
CA GLU A 376 20.55 -18.43 16.19
C GLU A 376 19.47 -18.79 17.23
N GLU A 377 19.88 -18.96 18.49
CA GLU A 377 19.03 -19.16 19.67
C GLU A 377 18.18 -17.90 19.99
N LEU A 378 17.54 -17.32 18.98
CA LEU A 378 16.62 -16.20 19.14
C LEU A 378 15.32 -16.70 19.74
N THR A 379 14.92 -16.04 20.84
CA THR A 379 13.65 -16.30 21.51
C THR A 379 12.45 -15.94 20.61
N GLY A 380 11.28 -16.52 20.85
CA GLY A 380 10.05 -16.21 20.12
C GLY A 380 9.76 -14.69 19.98
N PRO A 381 9.85 -13.91 21.08
CA PRO A 381 9.71 -12.45 21.03
C PRO A 381 10.73 -11.73 20.14
N ASP A 382 11.99 -12.17 20.13
CA ASP A 382 13.03 -11.55 19.31
C ASP A 382 12.79 -11.83 17.82
N ARG A 383 12.28 -13.01 17.48
CA ARG A 383 11.86 -13.37 16.11
C ARG A 383 10.69 -12.53 15.64
N VAL A 384 9.67 -12.32 16.48
CA VAL A 384 8.52 -11.44 16.15
C VAL A 384 8.98 -9.99 15.97
N ARG A 385 9.84 -9.47 16.86
CA ARG A 385 10.43 -8.11 16.69
C ARG A 385 11.25 -7.99 15.42
N ALA A 386 12.05 -9.00 15.08
CA ALA A 386 12.86 -9.03 13.87
C ALA A 386 12.00 -9.07 12.59
N PHE A 387 10.85 -9.75 12.63
CA PHE A 387 9.86 -9.76 11.56
C PHE A 387 9.12 -8.41 11.44
N TRP A 388 8.71 -7.80 12.55
CA TRP A 388 7.95 -6.55 12.56
C TRP A 388 8.68 -5.36 11.97
N ARG A 389 10.01 -5.27 12.14
CA ARG A 389 10.81 -4.15 11.62
C ARG A 389 10.67 -3.96 10.10
N PRO A 390 10.80 -5.01 9.26
CA PRO A 390 10.62 -4.88 7.81
C PRO A 390 9.24 -5.26 7.25
N ALA A 391 8.39 -5.94 8.01
CA ALA A 391 7.13 -6.48 7.50
C ALA A 391 6.11 -5.39 7.13
N SER A 392 5.26 -5.61 6.12
CA SER A 392 4.12 -4.71 5.86
C SER A 392 3.10 -4.75 7.00
N SER A 393 2.25 -3.72 7.09
CA SER A 393 1.15 -3.68 8.06
C SER A 393 0.19 -4.86 7.86
N GLU A 394 -0.11 -5.22 6.62
CA GLU A 394 -0.95 -6.37 6.26
C GLU A 394 -0.27 -7.69 6.65
N ALA A 395 1.04 -7.85 6.44
CA ALA A 395 1.77 -9.05 6.81
C ALA A 395 1.86 -9.22 8.33
N ARG A 396 2.01 -8.11 9.08
CA ARG A 396 1.96 -8.11 10.55
C ARG A 396 0.60 -8.55 11.05
N ARG A 397 -0.49 -8.00 10.48
CA ARG A 397 -1.87 -8.39 10.81
C ARG A 397 -2.15 -9.84 10.45
N LEU A 398 -1.75 -10.28 9.25
CA LEU A 398 -1.90 -11.66 8.82
C LEU A 398 -1.17 -12.62 9.77
N ALA A 399 0.06 -12.32 10.19
CA ALA A 399 0.79 -13.15 11.15
C ALA A 399 0.05 -13.27 12.50
N VAL A 400 -0.62 -12.20 12.95
CA VAL A 400 -1.46 -12.22 14.15
C VAL A 400 -2.70 -13.11 13.94
N TYR A 401 -3.43 -12.98 12.83
CA TYR A 401 -4.58 -13.85 12.56
C TYR A 401 -4.19 -15.32 12.40
N LEU A 402 -3.08 -15.60 11.73
CA LEU A 402 -2.54 -16.94 11.54
C LEU A 402 -2.14 -17.63 12.86
N SER A 403 -1.89 -16.85 13.92
CA SER A 403 -1.58 -17.39 15.25
C SER A 403 -2.77 -18.07 15.95
N ALA A 404 -3.99 -17.87 15.45
CA ALA A 404 -5.23 -18.41 16.02
C ALA A 404 -5.92 -19.46 15.14
N VAL A 405 -5.29 -19.91 14.06
CA VAL A 405 -5.82 -20.93 13.14
C VAL A 405 -4.79 -22.02 12.86
N PRO A 406 -5.22 -23.23 12.45
CA PRO A 406 -4.28 -24.23 11.98
C PRO A 406 -3.62 -23.77 10.67
N LEU A 407 -2.30 -23.91 10.61
CA LEU A 407 -1.46 -23.40 9.53
C LEU A 407 -1.41 -24.33 8.31
N TYR A 408 -2.57 -24.75 7.83
CA TYR A 408 -2.71 -25.38 6.51
C TYR A 408 -2.76 -24.28 5.46
N LEU A 409 -2.04 -24.42 4.35
CA LEU A 409 -2.00 -23.37 3.32
C LEU A 409 -3.40 -22.89 2.87
N PRO A 410 -4.40 -23.77 2.63
CA PRO A 410 -5.75 -23.33 2.27
C PRO A 410 -6.45 -22.50 3.35
N VAL A 411 -6.23 -22.83 4.63
CA VAL A 411 -6.78 -22.08 5.77
C VAL A 411 -6.08 -20.72 5.87
N MET A 412 -4.77 -20.67 5.65
CA MET A 412 -4.03 -19.41 5.64
C MET A 412 -4.52 -18.47 4.53
N GLN A 413 -4.79 -19.01 3.34
CA GLN A 413 -5.34 -18.27 2.20
C GLN A 413 -6.79 -17.80 2.45
N LEU A 414 -7.61 -18.63 3.09
CA LEU A 414 -8.95 -18.24 3.52
C LEU A 414 -8.91 -17.06 4.49
N VAL A 415 -8.09 -17.18 5.56
CA VAL A 415 -7.95 -16.13 6.58
C VAL A 415 -7.44 -14.85 5.96
N GLN A 416 -6.46 -14.94 5.06
CA GLN A 416 -6.00 -13.79 4.30
C GLN A 416 -7.15 -13.15 3.51
N HIS A 417 -7.95 -13.93 2.80
CA HIS A 417 -9.04 -13.41 1.97
C HIS A 417 -10.17 -12.80 2.81
N ALA A 418 -10.54 -13.44 3.91
CA ALA A 418 -11.65 -13.03 4.77
C ALA A 418 -11.28 -11.83 5.66
N MET A 419 -10.08 -11.82 6.24
CA MET A 419 -9.65 -10.80 7.20
C MET A 419 -8.89 -9.64 6.56
N LEU A 420 -8.32 -9.83 5.35
CA LEU A 420 -7.52 -8.84 4.63
C LEU A 420 -7.94 -8.79 3.14
N SER A 421 -9.20 -8.44 2.90
CA SER A 421 -9.77 -8.30 1.56
C SER A 421 -8.96 -7.31 0.71
N GLY A 422 -8.49 -7.75 -0.46
CA GLY A 422 -7.65 -6.94 -1.36
C GLY A 422 -6.14 -7.17 -1.20
N SER A 423 -5.70 -7.97 -0.22
CA SER A 423 -4.29 -8.39 -0.12
C SER A 423 -3.95 -9.49 -1.14
N GLY A 424 -2.75 -9.41 -1.73
CA GLY A 424 -2.23 -10.38 -2.71
C GLY A 424 -1.38 -11.48 -2.06
N PRO A 425 -0.97 -12.51 -2.82
CA PRO A 425 -0.15 -13.62 -2.30
C PRO A 425 1.22 -13.18 -1.75
N ASP A 426 1.67 -11.96 -2.06
CA ASP A 426 2.87 -11.32 -1.54
C ASP A 426 2.85 -11.13 -0.01
N VAL A 427 1.67 -10.82 0.56
CA VAL A 427 1.51 -10.65 2.02
C VAL A 427 1.70 -11.98 2.74
N LEU A 428 1.10 -13.06 2.23
CA LEU A 428 1.28 -14.41 2.76
C LEU A 428 2.73 -14.89 2.60
N ALA A 429 3.35 -14.59 1.46
CA ALA A 429 4.75 -14.93 1.23
C ALA A 429 5.70 -14.21 2.20
N GLU A 430 5.42 -12.96 2.58
CA GLU A 430 6.21 -12.23 3.57
C GLU A 430 6.17 -12.91 4.95
N VAL A 431 5.01 -13.47 5.34
CA VAL A 431 4.89 -14.26 6.57
C VAL A 431 5.60 -15.61 6.44
N LEU A 432 5.48 -16.30 5.31
CA LEU A 432 6.15 -17.59 5.09
C LEU A 432 7.68 -17.49 5.05
N LEU A 433 8.22 -16.38 4.54
CA LEU A 433 9.65 -16.12 4.42
C LEU A 433 10.25 -15.36 5.63
N SER A 434 9.41 -14.99 6.59
CA SER A 434 9.81 -14.23 7.79
C SER A 434 10.77 -14.98 8.74
N GLY A 435 10.85 -16.31 8.61
CA GLY A 435 11.52 -17.16 9.60
C GLY A 435 10.72 -17.38 10.88
N LEU A 436 9.43 -17.02 10.90
CA LEU A 436 8.48 -17.34 11.99
C LEU A 436 7.94 -18.77 11.91
N LEU A 437 7.89 -19.33 10.70
CA LEU A 437 7.25 -20.59 10.35
C LEU A 437 8.28 -21.59 9.82
N LYS A 438 8.06 -22.89 10.07
CA LYS A 438 8.74 -24.00 9.40
C LYS A 438 7.71 -24.89 8.70
N ARG A 439 8.05 -25.43 7.53
CA ARG A 439 7.23 -26.46 6.87
C ARG A 439 7.37 -27.78 7.65
N ARG A 440 6.27 -28.49 7.84
CA ARG A 440 6.24 -29.84 8.43
C ARG A 440 5.87 -30.84 7.33
N GLU A 441 6.60 -31.94 7.24
CA GLU A 441 6.23 -33.07 6.39
C GLU A 441 5.20 -33.93 7.13
N ASP A 442 4.08 -34.24 6.47
CA ASP A 442 3.01 -35.07 7.03
C ASP A 442 3.04 -36.46 6.36
N PRO A 443 3.28 -37.56 7.12
CA PRO A 443 3.33 -38.91 6.56
C PRO A 443 1.98 -39.41 6.02
N ASP A 444 0.86 -38.89 6.54
CA ASP A 444 -0.48 -39.43 6.29
C ASP A 444 -1.21 -38.74 5.11
N ASP A 445 -0.78 -37.53 4.72
CA ASP A 445 -1.26 -36.81 3.53
C ASP A 445 -0.10 -36.04 2.86
N PRO A 446 0.62 -36.69 1.92
CA PRO A 446 1.74 -36.10 1.17
C PRO A 446 1.40 -34.79 0.45
N TRP A 447 0.11 -34.52 0.20
CA TRP A 447 -0.35 -33.36 -0.57
C TRP A 447 -0.81 -32.19 0.32
N ALA A 448 -0.92 -32.38 1.64
CA ALA A 448 -1.27 -31.33 2.59
C ALA A 448 -0.05 -30.51 3.03
N VAL A 449 0.11 -29.33 2.43
CA VAL A 449 1.20 -28.41 2.80
C VAL A 449 0.87 -27.73 4.13
N ARG A 450 1.54 -28.19 5.20
CA ARG A 450 1.36 -27.73 6.58
C ARG A 450 2.58 -26.96 7.09
N TYR A 451 2.32 -25.90 7.84
CA TYR A 451 3.33 -25.11 8.54
C TYR A 451 3.17 -25.23 10.05
N GLU A 452 4.21 -24.86 10.79
CA GLU A 452 4.22 -24.76 12.24
C GLU A 452 5.01 -23.50 12.65
N PHE A 453 4.51 -22.76 13.64
CA PHE A 453 5.28 -21.67 14.25
C PHE A 453 6.49 -22.21 14.99
N LEU A 454 7.58 -21.47 14.97
CA LEU A 454 8.72 -21.76 15.83
C LEU A 454 8.38 -21.48 17.30
N PRO A 455 9.09 -22.11 18.27
CA PRO A 455 8.77 -22.00 19.69
C PRO A 455 8.64 -20.54 20.19
N GLY A 456 7.55 -20.26 20.92
CA GLY A 456 7.27 -18.94 21.52
C GLY A 456 6.76 -17.86 20.56
N VAL A 457 6.73 -18.10 19.25
CA VAL A 457 6.24 -17.12 18.26
C VAL A 457 4.71 -17.01 18.29
N ALA A 458 4.00 -18.15 18.32
CA ALA A 458 2.54 -18.17 18.30
C ALA A 458 1.90 -17.50 19.53
N SER A 459 2.50 -17.65 20.72
CA SER A 459 2.04 -16.99 21.95
C SER A 459 2.24 -15.47 21.89
N GLU A 460 3.38 -15.03 21.36
CA GLU A 460 3.72 -13.61 21.22
C GLU A 460 2.85 -12.90 20.16
N LEU A 461 2.45 -13.60 19.10
CA LEU A 461 1.51 -13.07 18.10
C LEU A 461 0.08 -13.05 18.65
N ARG A 462 -0.37 -14.11 19.35
CA ARG A 462 -1.70 -14.18 19.98
C ARG A 462 -1.91 -13.16 21.11
N SER A 463 -0.86 -12.70 21.78
CA SER A 463 -0.99 -11.64 22.78
C SER A 463 -1.50 -10.32 22.19
N ARG A 464 -1.40 -10.15 20.87
CA ARG A 464 -1.81 -8.97 20.11
C ARG A 464 -3.12 -9.15 19.36
N LEU A 465 -3.75 -10.31 19.44
CA LEU A 465 -5.05 -10.57 18.82
C LEU A 465 -6.17 -9.97 19.69
N ALA A 466 -6.96 -9.06 19.11
CA ALA A 466 -8.14 -8.50 19.77
C ALA A 466 -9.25 -9.56 19.92
N VAL A 467 -10.13 -9.38 20.90
CA VAL A 467 -11.24 -10.33 21.15
C VAL A 467 -12.23 -10.34 19.98
N ASP A 468 -12.58 -9.16 19.46
CA ASP A 468 -13.51 -9.01 18.34
C ASP A 468 -12.94 -9.60 17.04
N ASP A 469 -11.64 -9.40 16.79
CA ASP A 469 -10.92 -10.00 15.68
C ASP A 469 -10.90 -11.53 15.77
N ALA A 470 -10.77 -12.08 16.99
CA ALA A 470 -10.81 -13.52 17.20
C ALA A 470 -12.21 -14.10 16.93
N ASP A 471 -13.28 -13.39 17.30
CA ASP A 471 -14.66 -13.80 17.03
C ASP A 471 -14.96 -13.83 15.51
N LEU A 472 -14.59 -12.76 14.80
CA LEU A 472 -14.74 -12.67 13.35
C LEU A 472 -13.95 -13.77 12.61
N LEU A 473 -12.71 -14.01 13.05
CA LEU A 473 -11.85 -15.05 12.50
C LEU A 473 -12.45 -16.45 12.68
N LEU A 474 -12.97 -16.75 13.87
CA LEU A 474 -13.60 -18.03 14.18
C LEU A 474 -14.88 -18.24 13.35
N LYS A 475 -15.68 -17.19 13.15
CA LYS A 475 -16.87 -17.23 12.29
C LYS A 475 -16.51 -17.60 10.85
N HIS A 476 -15.54 -16.91 10.24
CA HIS A 476 -15.14 -17.20 8.85
C HIS A 476 -14.51 -18.59 8.67
N CYS A 477 -13.75 -19.06 9.65
CA CYS A 477 -13.22 -20.42 9.63
C CYS A 477 -14.32 -21.48 9.77
N SER A 478 -15.37 -21.17 10.54
CA SER A 478 -16.54 -22.06 10.70
C SER A 478 -17.27 -22.23 9.36
N ASP A 479 -17.56 -21.13 8.67
CA ASP A 479 -18.20 -21.18 7.34
C ASP A 479 -17.39 -22.00 6.33
N TYR A 480 -16.06 -22.00 6.43
CA TYR A 480 -15.20 -22.78 5.55
C TYR A 480 -15.22 -24.27 5.90
N VAL A 481 -15.15 -24.61 7.18
CA VAL A 481 -15.18 -26.01 7.64
C VAL A 481 -16.51 -26.67 7.27
N GLU A 482 -17.64 -25.98 7.51
CA GLU A 482 -18.98 -26.45 7.13
C GLU A 482 -19.07 -26.70 5.62
N ARG A 483 -18.59 -25.76 4.80
CA ARG A 483 -18.55 -25.91 3.34
C ARG A 483 -17.62 -27.04 2.85
N ARG A 484 -16.51 -27.29 3.56
CA ARG A 484 -15.44 -28.22 3.10
C ARG A 484 -15.62 -29.66 3.56
N PHE A 485 -16.22 -29.87 4.72
CA PHE A 485 -16.34 -31.19 5.34
C PHE A 485 -17.80 -31.65 5.48
N GLY A 486 -18.78 -30.81 5.19
CA GLY A 486 -20.19 -31.17 5.04
C GLY A 486 -20.83 -31.82 6.27
N ARG A 487 -20.21 -31.68 7.45
CA ARG A 487 -20.68 -32.21 8.72
C ARG A 487 -20.98 -31.06 9.67
N ASP A 488 -22.13 -31.14 10.33
CA ASP A 488 -22.39 -30.47 11.62
C ASP A 488 -21.48 -31.10 12.68
N VAL A 489 -20.19 -30.76 12.66
CA VAL A 489 -19.27 -31.18 13.71
C VAL A 489 -19.75 -30.53 15.01
N ARG A 490 -20.05 -31.36 16.01
CA ARG A 490 -20.62 -31.00 17.32
C ARG A 490 -20.20 -29.59 17.79
N ASN A 491 -21.07 -28.60 17.58
CA ASN A 491 -21.21 -27.33 18.29
C ASN A 491 -19.94 -26.52 18.68
N PHE A 492 -18.81 -26.66 18.01
CA PHE A 492 -17.59 -25.90 18.36
C PHE A 492 -17.76 -24.36 18.19
N PRO A 493 -18.40 -23.84 17.13
CA PRO A 493 -18.69 -22.40 16.99
C PRO A 493 -19.74 -21.91 17.99
N ALA A 494 -20.72 -22.75 18.33
CA ALA A 494 -21.71 -22.46 19.37
C ALA A 494 -21.07 -22.40 20.77
N LEU A 495 -20.05 -23.23 21.03
CA LEU A 495 -19.27 -23.22 22.27
C LEU A 495 -18.36 -21.99 22.37
N ALA A 496 -17.69 -21.60 21.27
CA ALA A 496 -16.90 -20.38 21.21
C ALA A 496 -17.78 -19.13 21.44
N GLY A 497 -18.95 -19.06 20.80
CA GLY A 497 -19.92 -18.00 21.04
C GLY A 497 -20.50 -18.02 22.46
N ALA A 498 -20.78 -19.20 23.04
CA ALA A 498 -21.25 -19.33 24.42
C ALA A 498 -20.19 -18.89 25.44
N PHE A 499 -18.92 -19.17 25.16
CA PHE A 499 -17.78 -18.77 25.97
C PHE A 499 -17.53 -17.25 25.95
N LEU A 500 -17.57 -16.63 24.76
CA LEU A 500 -17.44 -15.18 24.59
C LEU A 500 -18.59 -14.41 25.25
N ARG A 501 -19.79 -15.00 25.31
CA ARG A 501 -20.96 -14.45 26.03
C ARG A 501 -20.95 -14.73 27.55
N GLY A 502 -19.91 -15.36 28.08
CA GLY A 502 -19.79 -15.66 29.52
C GLY A 502 -20.73 -16.76 30.02
N SER A 503 -21.35 -17.54 29.13
CA SER A 503 -22.32 -18.59 29.47
C SER A 503 -21.69 -19.96 29.79
N VAL A 504 -20.38 -20.11 29.64
CA VAL A 504 -19.61 -21.32 29.96
C VAL A 504 -18.29 -20.93 30.64
N THR A 505 -17.88 -21.65 31.69
CA THR A 505 -16.65 -21.40 32.44
C THR A 505 -15.42 -22.10 31.84
N PRO A 506 -14.24 -21.46 31.80
CA PRO A 506 -13.03 -22.09 31.27
C PRO A 506 -12.51 -23.20 32.21
N GLY A 507 -12.44 -24.44 31.70
CA GLY A 507 -11.74 -25.54 32.39
C GLY A 507 -12.42 -26.90 32.23
N GLU A 508 -13.43 -27.17 33.06
CA GLU A 508 -14.00 -28.50 33.22
C GLU A 508 -14.87 -28.93 32.03
N ASP A 509 -15.71 -28.04 31.48
CA ASP A 509 -16.66 -28.37 30.41
C ASP A 509 -16.05 -28.41 28.99
N LEU A 510 -14.93 -27.71 28.77
CA LEU A 510 -14.26 -27.64 27.46
C LEU A 510 -13.55 -28.95 27.09
N THR A 511 -13.07 -29.72 28.07
CA THR A 511 -12.32 -30.97 27.83
C THR A 511 -13.21 -32.13 27.39
N THR A 512 -14.43 -32.18 27.92
CA THR A 512 -15.46 -33.19 27.61
C THR A 512 -16.17 -32.92 26.27
N ALA A 513 -16.30 -31.65 25.89
CA ALA A 513 -16.97 -31.24 24.64
C ALA A 513 -16.08 -31.38 23.39
N VAL A 514 -14.75 -31.34 23.53
CA VAL A 514 -13.76 -31.33 22.43
C VAL A 514 -12.94 -32.64 22.36
N ALA A 515 -13.37 -33.69 23.03
CA ALA A 515 -12.63 -34.97 23.04
C ALA A 515 -12.53 -35.55 21.61
N PRO A 516 -11.30 -35.79 21.09
CA PRO A 516 -11.09 -36.18 19.70
C PRO A 516 -11.58 -37.61 19.45
N ASP A 517 -12.39 -37.80 18.41
CA ASP A 517 -12.63 -39.13 17.86
C ASP A 517 -11.43 -39.54 16.97
N GLN A 518 -10.97 -40.78 17.11
CA GLN A 518 -9.92 -41.34 16.27
C GLN A 518 -10.37 -41.43 14.80
N SER A 519 -11.68 -41.40 14.53
CA SER A 519 -12.27 -41.41 13.19
C SER A 519 -12.28 -40.05 12.46
N GLU A 520 -11.92 -38.95 13.14
CA GLU A 520 -11.92 -37.61 12.55
C GLU A 520 -10.68 -37.33 11.67
N PRO A 521 -10.84 -36.61 10.54
CA PRO A 521 -9.72 -36.15 9.72
C PRO A 521 -8.75 -35.28 10.53
N VAL A 522 -7.45 -35.49 10.32
CA VAL A 522 -6.36 -34.79 11.05
C VAL A 522 -6.47 -33.26 10.95
N GLY A 523 -6.97 -32.74 9.82
CA GLY A 523 -7.24 -31.31 9.62
C GLY A 523 -8.23 -30.71 10.63
N LEU A 524 -9.29 -31.46 10.96
CA LEU A 524 -10.33 -31.07 11.92
C LEU A 524 -9.82 -31.16 13.36
N ARG A 525 -9.04 -32.20 13.68
CA ARG A 525 -8.42 -32.37 15.01
C ARG A 525 -7.47 -31.21 15.33
N ALA A 526 -6.62 -30.84 14.38
CA ALA A 526 -5.69 -29.71 14.55
C ALA A 526 -6.43 -28.36 14.70
N PHE A 527 -7.57 -28.19 14.05
CA PHE A 527 -8.42 -27.00 14.22
C PHE A 527 -8.97 -26.93 15.65
N ALA A 528 -9.56 -28.03 16.13
CA ALA A 528 -10.13 -28.11 17.49
C ALA A 528 -9.09 -27.83 18.59
N GLU A 529 -7.86 -28.35 18.46
CA GLU A 529 -6.77 -28.12 19.41
C GLU A 529 -6.34 -26.66 19.50
N VAL A 530 -6.08 -26.02 18.34
CA VAL A 530 -5.66 -24.61 18.26
C VAL A 530 -6.75 -23.69 18.80
N SER A 531 -8.00 -23.92 18.40
CA SER A 531 -9.11 -23.10 18.84
C SER A 531 -9.42 -23.29 20.34
N ALA A 532 -9.28 -24.50 20.90
CA ALA A 532 -9.40 -24.73 22.35
C ALA A 532 -8.28 -24.03 23.15
N GLU A 533 -7.08 -23.89 22.60
CA GLU A 533 -5.99 -23.13 23.20
C GLU A 533 -6.27 -21.62 23.15
N VAL A 534 -6.75 -21.12 22.02
CA VAL A 534 -7.18 -19.71 21.85
C VAL A 534 -8.28 -19.37 22.85
N LEU A 535 -9.34 -20.18 22.96
CA LEU A 535 -10.42 -19.96 23.92
C LEU A 535 -9.92 -20.03 25.38
N ARG A 536 -9.02 -20.95 25.73
CA ARG A 536 -8.42 -20.99 27.08
C ARG A 536 -7.63 -19.73 27.40
N ASP A 537 -6.86 -19.19 26.46
CA ASP A 537 -6.07 -17.99 26.68
C ASP A 537 -6.94 -16.73 26.73
N LEU A 538 -7.99 -16.68 25.91
CA LEU A 538 -9.00 -15.62 25.92
C LEU A 538 -9.82 -15.64 27.22
N GLY A 539 -10.13 -16.83 27.75
CA GLY A 539 -10.78 -17.02 29.05
C GLY A 539 -9.96 -16.53 30.24
N LYS A 540 -8.63 -16.65 30.20
CA LYS A 540 -7.75 -16.05 31.22
C LYS A 540 -7.78 -14.52 31.21
N ARG A 541 -8.16 -13.92 30.08
CA ARG A 541 -8.26 -12.46 29.90
C ARG A 541 -9.65 -11.91 30.25
N MET A 542 -10.66 -12.78 30.44
CA MET A 542 -12.05 -12.44 30.81
C MET A 542 -12.30 -12.61 32.33
N PRO A 543 -13.01 -11.72 33.03
CA PRO A 543 -13.28 -11.86 34.47
C PRO A 543 -14.44 -12.81 34.79
N ALA A 544 -14.26 -13.70 35.78
CA ALA A 544 -15.32 -14.51 36.39
C ALA A 544 -16.00 -13.70 37.51
N VAL A 545 -17.29 -13.41 37.38
CA VAL A 545 -18.10 -12.81 38.46
C VAL A 545 -18.75 -13.93 39.27
N PRO A 546 -18.36 -14.15 40.54
CA PRO A 546 -19.04 -15.13 41.38
C PRO A 546 -20.40 -14.56 41.85
N VAL A 547 -21.49 -15.16 41.40
CA VAL A 547 -22.84 -14.91 41.94
C VAL A 547 -22.88 -15.47 43.36
N ARG A 548 -22.99 -14.60 44.37
CA ARG A 548 -23.35 -14.98 45.75
C ARG A 548 -24.63 -14.26 46.17
N ALA A 549 -25.48 -14.98 46.90
CA ALA A 549 -26.85 -14.60 47.26
C ALA A 549 -26.96 -13.38 48.21
N GLU A 550 -28.04 -12.60 47.98
CA GLU A 550 -28.74 -11.64 48.85
C GLU A 550 -27.92 -10.48 49.46
N LEU A 551 -27.53 -9.51 48.63
CA LEU A 551 -27.12 -8.17 49.07
C LEU A 551 -28.32 -7.19 48.98
N SER A 552 -28.45 -6.26 49.92
CA SER A 552 -29.49 -5.21 49.84
C SER A 552 -29.17 -4.21 48.71
N VAL A 553 -30.19 -3.52 48.17
CA VAL A 553 -30.02 -2.46 47.15
C VAL A 553 -28.99 -1.41 47.61
N ARG A 554 -29.02 -1.04 48.89
CA ARG A 554 -28.07 -0.09 49.49
C ARG A 554 -26.63 -0.61 49.46
N ASP A 555 -26.42 -1.89 49.75
CA ASP A 555 -25.09 -2.52 49.73
C ASP A 555 -24.56 -2.65 48.31
N LEU A 556 -25.42 -3.00 47.35
CA LEU A 556 -25.08 -3.06 45.93
C LEU A 556 -24.68 -1.68 45.39
N LEU A 557 -25.43 -0.62 45.73
CA LEU A 557 -25.06 0.76 45.39
C LEU A 557 -23.74 1.21 46.03
N ALA A 558 -23.47 0.80 47.28
CA ALA A 558 -22.23 1.13 47.97
C ALA A 558 -21.03 0.44 47.31
N ARG A 559 -21.13 -0.87 47.02
CA ARG A 559 -20.07 -1.64 46.35
C ARG A 559 -19.82 -1.17 44.94
N GLY A 560 -20.87 -0.87 44.17
CA GLY A 560 -20.74 -0.30 42.84
C GLY A 560 -20.00 1.05 42.86
N ARG A 561 -20.30 1.90 43.84
CA ARG A 561 -19.58 3.18 44.04
C ARG A 561 -18.12 2.98 44.41
N GLU A 562 -17.83 2.09 45.35
CA GLU A 562 -16.47 1.82 45.80
C GLU A 562 -15.61 1.25 44.66
N ALA A 563 -16.18 0.35 43.85
CA ALA A 563 -15.53 -0.19 42.66
C ALA A 563 -15.26 0.89 41.59
N LEU A 564 -16.21 1.82 41.36
CA LEU A 564 -15.96 2.98 40.49
C LEU A 564 -14.85 3.90 41.01
N VAL A 565 -14.81 4.15 42.32
CA VAL A 565 -13.74 4.97 42.94
C VAL A 565 -12.39 4.29 42.77
N ARG A 566 -12.29 2.98 43.01
CA ARG A 566 -11.07 2.20 42.78
C ARG A 566 -10.66 2.19 41.31
N PHE A 567 -11.60 2.04 40.38
CA PHE A 567 -11.32 2.20 38.94
C PHE A 567 -10.71 3.57 38.63
N ARG A 568 -11.29 4.66 39.14
CA ARG A 568 -10.77 6.02 38.89
C ARG A 568 -9.37 6.25 39.48
N GLN A 569 -9.02 5.54 40.55
CA GLN A 569 -7.70 5.64 41.20
C GLN A 569 -6.64 4.72 40.56
N GLU A 570 -7.02 3.50 40.19
CA GLU A 570 -6.09 2.43 39.80
C GLU A 570 -6.10 2.14 38.28
N GLY A 571 -7.09 2.62 37.54
CA GLY A 571 -7.26 2.34 36.10
C GLY A 571 -7.65 0.90 35.78
N SER A 572 -8.00 0.09 36.77
CA SER A 572 -8.30 -1.33 36.61
C SER A 572 -9.66 -1.55 35.95
N THR A 573 -9.68 -2.03 34.70
CA THR A 573 -10.91 -2.36 33.96
C THR A 573 -11.76 -3.44 34.64
N ARG A 574 -11.15 -4.25 35.51
CA ARG A 574 -11.84 -5.26 36.33
C ARG A 574 -12.75 -4.64 37.39
N GLU A 575 -12.32 -3.56 38.04
CA GLU A 575 -13.14 -2.85 39.04
C GLU A 575 -14.32 -2.15 38.37
N LEU A 576 -14.12 -1.67 37.13
CA LEU A 576 -15.19 -1.08 36.34
C LEU A 576 -16.27 -2.08 35.95
N ASP A 577 -15.90 -3.29 35.54
CA ASP A 577 -16.87 -4.37 35.28
C ASP A 577 -17.60 -4.81 36.54
N ALA A 578 -16.89 -4.92 37.66
CA ALA A 578 -17.49 -5.23 38.95
C ALA A 578 -18.52 -4.16 39.36
N ALA A 579 -18.19 -2.88 39.14
CA ALA A 579 -19.10 -1.78 39.41
C ALA A 579 -20.40 -1.89 38.59
N VAL A 580 -20.28 -2.11 37.27
CA VAL A 580 -21.44 -2.31 36.39
C VAL A 580 -22.28 -3.49 36.87
N GLY A 581 -21.65 -4.61 37.25
CA GLY A 581 -22.33 -5.79 37.77
C GLY A 581 -23.14 -5.51 39.04
N TYR A 582 -22.56 -4.83 40.03
CA TYR A 582 -23.28 -4.46 41.26
C TYR A 582 -24.44 -3.50 41.00
N LEU A 583 -24.25 -2.53 40.10
CA LEU A 583 -25.24 -1.50 39.81
C LEU A 583 -26.43 -2.02 38.98
N ARG A 584 -26.22 -3.01 38.10
CA ARG A 584 -27.32 -3.75 37.44
C ARG A 584 -28.18 -4.48 38.45
N GLN A 585 -27.55 -5.24 39.36
CA GLN A 585 -28.28 -5.94 40.42
C GLN A 585 -29.03 -4.97 41.34
N ALA A 586 -28.44 -3.79 41.64
CA ALA A 586 -29.12 -2.75 42.42
C ALA A 586 -30.38 -2.24 41.71
N LEU A 587 -30.32 -2.03 40.39
CA LEU A 587 -31.44 -1.57 39.58
C LEU A 587 -32.56 -2.61 39.48
N GLU A 588 -32.21 -3.89 39.35
CA GLU A 588 -33.15 -5.01 39.31
C GLU A 588 -33.86 -5.21 40.66
N ALA A 589 -33.13 -5.06 41.77
CA ALA A 589 -33.66 -5.25 43.12
C ALA A 589 -34.42 -4.02 43.67
N ALA A 590 -34.31 -2.85 43.02
CA ALA A 590 -34.98 -1.62 43.46
C ALA A 590 -36.49 -1.64 43.14
N GLY A 591 -37.31 -1.70 44.20
CA GLY A 591 -38.78 -1.68 44.09
C GLY A 591 -39.43 -0.30 44.12
N ALA A 592 -38.77 0.71 44.72
CA ALA A 592 -39.28 2.07 44.82
C ALA A 592 -38.68 2.98 43.72
N GLU A 593 -39.50 3.86 43.15
CA GLU A 593 -39.09 4.78 42.07
C GLU A 593 -37.86 5.65 42.40
N PRO A 594 -37.70 6.22 43.61
CA PRO A 594 -36.52 7.02 43.96
C PRO A 594 -35.23 6.19 44.04
N GLU A 595 -35.31 4.96 44.58
CA GLU A 595 -34.16 4.05 44.66
C GLU A 595 -33.77 3.54 43.28
N ARG A 596 -34.77 3.29 42.43
CA ARG A 596 -34.59 2.89 41.02
C ARG A 596 -33.91 4.00 40.22
N ALA A 597 -34.32 5.26 40.40
CA ALA A 597 -33.69 6.41 39.75
C ALA A 597 -32.22 6.58 40.17
N VAL A 598 -31.90 6.41 41.46
CA VAL A 598 -30.52 6.47 41.94
C VAL A 598 -29.66 5.33 41.37
N ALA A 599 -30.20 4.10 41.34
CA ALA A 599 -29.50 2.95 40.75
C ALA A 599 -29.26 3.12 39.25
N ALA A 600 -30.27 3.59 38.52
CA ALA A 600 -30.20 3.87 37.09
C ALA A 600 -29.12 4.91 36.76
N VAL A 601 -29.10 6.05 37.46
CA VAL A 601 -28.10 7.11 37.25
C VAL A 601 -26.68 6.62 37.52
N ARG A 602 -26.48 5.79 38.56
CA ARG A 602 -25.17 5.23 38.88
C ARG A 602 -24.72 4.18 37.86
N LEU A 603 -25.63 3.31 37.43
CA LEU A 603 -25.37 2.34 36.38
C LEU A 603 -24.97 3.03 35.07
N ALA A 604 -25.70 4.07 34.67
CA ALA A 604 -25.41 4.83 33.46
C ALA A 604 -24.04 5.55 33.53
N ASP A 605 -23.66 6.11 34.68
CA ASP A 605 -22.32 6.70 34.90
C ASP A 605 -21.21 5.63 34.76
N ALA A 606 -21.46 4.42 35.27
CA ALA A 606 -20.51 3.30 35.17
C ALA A 606 -20.37 2.78 33.74
N LEU A 607 -21.49 2.61 33.02
CA LEU A 607 -21.52 2.17 31.63
C LEU A 607 -20.87 3.20 30.70
N TRP A 608 -21.12 4.50 30.93
CA TRP A 608 -20.43 5.57 30.21
C TRP A 608 -18.92 5.53 30.47
N SER A 609 -18.49 5.35 31.72
CA SER A 609 -17.06 5.20 32.05
C SER A 609 -16.44 3.96 31.37
N ARG A 610 -17.21 2.86 31.25
CA ARG A 610 -16.76 1.63 30.55
C ARG A 610 -16.65 1.82 29.05
N TRP A 611 -17.60 2.53 28.45
CA TRP A 611 -17.54 2.94 27.06
C TRP A 611 -16.31 3.80 26.78
N GLN A 612 -15.96 4.77 27.63
CA GLN A 612 -14.75 5.59 27.44
C GLN A 612 -13.46 4.76 27.35
N VAL A 613 -13.42 3.60 28.03
CA VAL A 613 -12.27 2.70 28.02
C VAL A 613 -12.30 1.72 26.84
N ARG A 614 -13.49 1.23 26.44
CA ARG A 614 -13.63 0.12 25.48
C ARG A 614 -14.09 0.54 24.09
N GLY A 615 -14.82 1.63 23.97
CA GLY A 615 -15.46 2.09 22.73
C GLY A 615 -16.64 1.23 22.25
N VAL A 616 -17.18 0.33 23.09
CA VAL A 616 -18.27 -0.59 22.69
C VAL A 616 -19.62 0.12 22.71
N GLY A 617 -20.31 0.15 21.56
CA GLY A 617 -21.59 0.85 21.42
C GLY A 617 -22.69 0.38 22.37
N GLU A 618 -22.76 -0.93 22.66
CA GLU A 618 -23.77 -1.52 23.54
C GLU A 618 -23.81 -0.86 24.94
N ASP A 619 -22.65 -0.45 25.47
CA ASP A 619 -22.57 0.25 26.76
C ASP A 619 -23.32 1.59 26.74
N LEU A 620 -23.25 2.36 25.65
CA LEU A 620 -23.99 3.62 25.51
C LEU A 620 -25.50 3.37 25.34
N ARG A 621 -25.87 2.31 24.61
CA ARG A 621 -27.28 1.93 24.43
C ARG A 621 -27.91 1.55 25.77
N GLU A 622 -27.23 0.70 26.53
CA GLU A 622 -27.68 0.27 27.85
C GLU A 622 -27.72 1.45 28.83
N ALA A 623 -26.71 2.33 28.80
CA ALA A 623 -26.70 3.53 29.64
C ALA A 623 -27.90 4.42 29.35
N TRP A 624 -28.26 4.61 28.07
CA TRP A 624 -29.47 5.32 27.66
C TRP A 624 -30.73 4.61 28.16
N GLN A 625 -30.86 3.29 27.97
CA GLN A 625 -32.03 2.53 28.42
C GLN A 625 -32.23 2.60 29.94
N ALA A 626 -31.14 2.68 30.72
CA ALA A 626 -31.22 2.76 32.17
C ALA A 626 -31.87 4.08 32.65
N ILE A 627 -31.60 5.22 32.00
CA ILE A 627 -32.02 6.56 32.47
C ILE A 627 -32.97 7.32 31.54
N GLY A 628 -33.21 6.81 30.33
CA GLY A 628 -33.91 7.51 29.25
C GLY A 628 -35.36 7.84 29.59
N ASP A 629 -36.05 6.93 30.27
CA ASP A 629 -37.48 7.04 30.58
C ASP A 629 -37.79 7.91 31.83
N PHE A 630 -36.77 8.37 32.55
CA PHE A 630 -36.97 9.21 33.75
C PHE A 630 -37.14 10.69 33.37
N GLU A 631 -38.32 11.25 33.65
CA GLU A 631 -38.60 12.68 33.43
C GLU A 631 -37.97 13.57 34.53
N ASP A 632 -38.07 13.16 35.79
CA ASP A 632 -37.59 13.90 36.96
C ASP A 632 -36.20 13.43 37.46
N LEU A 633 -35.20 13.51 36.57
CA LEU A 633 -33.81 13.23 36.96
C LEU A 633 -33.24 14.33 37.88
N SER A 634 -32.45 13.89 38.87
CA SER A 634 -31.61 14.78 39.68
C SER A 634 -30.63 15.59 38.80
N ALA A 635 -30.08 16.68 39.34
CA ALA A 635 -29.10 17.50 38.61
C ALA A 635 -27.94 16.65 38.05
N TRP A 636 -27.39 15.74 38.86
CA TRP A 636 -26.34 14.80 38.42
C TRP A 636 -26.86 13.79 37.37
N GLY A 637 -28.09 13.28 37.53
CA GLY A 637 -28.70 12.40 36.52
C GLY A 637 -28.82 13.07 35.15
N ARG A 638 -29.17 14.35 35.11
CA ARG A 638 -29.21 15.16 33.88
C ARG A 638 -27.81 15.35 33.28
N VAL A 639 -26.78 15.55 34.11
CA VAL A 639 -25.38 15.59 33.63
C VAL A 639 -24.97 14.27 32.98
N VAL A 640 -25.26 13.13 33.62
CA VAL A 640 -24.95 11.80 33.07
C VAL A 640 -25.69 11.56 31.76
N ARG A 641 -27.00 11.87 31.71
CA ARG A 641 -27.79 11.74 30.47
C ARG A 641 -27.24 12.63 29.36
N GLY A 642 -26.93 13.89 29.66
CA GLY A 642 -26.34 14.80 28.68
C GLY A 642 -25.00 14.32 28.12
N ARG A 643 -24.14 13.72 28.95
CA ARG A 643 -22.86 13.13 28.52
C ARG A 643 -23.04 11.91 27.62
N ILE A 644 -24.02 11.05 27.91
CA ILE A 644 -24.36 9.89 27.08
C ILE A 644 -24.89 10.35 25.72
N CYS A 645 -25.82 11.32 25.71
CA CYS A 645 -26.34 11.90 24.48
C CYS A 645 -25.23 12.49 23.60
N LEU A 646 -24.34 13.28 24.21
CA LEU A 646 -23.18 13.85 23.51
C LEU A 646 -22.27 12.75 22.95
N ALA A 647 -21.96 11.72 23.73
CA ALA A 647 -21.15 10.59 23.28
C ALA A 647 -21.78 9.86 22.08
N GLN A 648 -23.08 9.56 22.16
CA GLN A 648 -23.84 8.95 21.06
C GLN A 648 -23.84 9.84 19.81
N ALA A 649 -24.01 11.16 19.97
CA ALA A 649 -23.98 12.12 18.88
C ALA A 649 -22.61 12.20 18.20
N MET A 650 -21.52 12.09 18.98
CA MET A 650 -20.15 12.08 18.45
C MET A 650 -19.83 10.79 17.69
N GLU A 651 -20.31 9.64 18.16
CA GLU A 651 -20.09 8.35 17.49
C GLU A 651 -20.85 8.25 16.16
N LEU A 652 -22.03 8.88 16.05
CA LEU A 652 -22.75 9.02 14.76
C LEU A 652 -21.99 9.81 13.68
N VAL A 653 -20.94 10.54 14.03
CA VAL A 653 -20.07 11.18 13.03
C VAL A 653 -19.06 10.19 12.45
N LYS A 654 -18.62 9.25 13.29
CA LYS A 654 -17.62 8.25 12.93
C LYS A 654 -18.24 7.02 12.28
N GLN A 655 -19.47 6.72 12.65
CA GLN A 655 -20.23 5.52 12.31
C GLN A 655 -21.59 5.94 11.78
N ASP A 656 -22.20 5.15 10.91
CA ASP A 656 -23.53 5.44 10.38
C ASP A 656 -24.64 5.25 11.45
N ILE A 657 -25.90 5.49 11.06
CA ILE A 657 -27.09 5.23 11.90
C ILE A 657 -27.18 3.78 12.42
N GLY A 658 -26.41 2.86 11.83
CA GLY A 658 -26.26 1.46 12.26
C GLY A 658 -25.44 1.29 13.54
N PHE A 659 -24.80 2.35 14.05
CA PHE A 659 -24.05 2.30 15.31
C PHE A 659 -24.88 1.69 16.44
N ASP A 660 -24.32 0.67 17.09
CA ASP A 660 -24.99 -0.08 18.12
C ASP A 660 -25.21 0.68 19.42
N GLY A 661 -24.65 1.88 19.59
CA GLY A 661 -24.95 2.74 20.73
C GLY A 661 -26.24 3.53 20.63
N ILE A 662 -26.92 3.52 19.48
CA ILE A 662 -28.14 4.31 19.26
C ILE A 662 -29.40 3.54 19.68
N PRO A 663 -30.33 4.16 20.42
CA PRO A 663 -31.59 3.52 20.80
C PRO A 663 -32.45 3.20 19.57
N ASP A 664 -33.05 2.01 19.54
CA ASP A 664 -33.84 1.55 18.38
C ASP A 664 -35.03 2.47 18.08
N GLY A 665 -35.66 3.07 19.10
CA GLY A 665 -36.74 4.04 18.91
C GLY A 665 -36.26 5.32 18.21
N LEU A 666 -35.08 5.83 18.57
CA LEU A 666 -34.49 7.00 17.91
C LEU A 666 -34.07 6.66 16.48
N ARG A 667 -33.50 5.47 16.26
CA ARG A 667 -33.13 4.95 14.93
C ARG A 667 -34.35 4.86 14.01
N GLN A 668 -35.45 4.28 14.50
CA GLN A 668 -36.70 4.15 13.74
C GLN A 668 -37.33 5.51 13.43
N TRP A 669 -37.37 6.41 14.42
CA TRP A 669 -37.88 7.76 14.22
C TRP A 669 -37.04 8.53 13.19
N ALA A 670 -35.72 8.48 13.31
CA ALA A 670 -34.81 9.19 12.41
C ALA A 670 -34.89 8.65 10.97
N ALA A 671 -35.03 7.33 10.81
CA ALA A 671 -35.26 6.70 9.51
C ALA A 671 -36.60 7.12 8.89
N GLY A 672 -37.64 7.35 9.71
CA GLY A 672 -38.93 7.87 9.25
C GLY A 672 -38.94 9.37 8.97
N ALA A 673 -38.09 10.14 9.64
CA ALA A 673 -37.95 11.59 9.49
C ALA A 673 -37.07 11.99 8.28
N ALA A 674 -36.17 11.11 7.84
CA ALA A 674 -35.34 11.29 6.66
C ALA A 674 -36.21 11.24 5.37
N LEU A 675 -36.71 12.39 4.94
CA LEU A 675 -37.37 12.58 3.64
C LEU A 675 -36.40 13.30 2.68
N GLY A 676 -36.29 12.82 1.44
CA GLY A 676 -35.44 13.44 0.41
C GLY A 676 -33.95 13.07 0.49
N ASP A 677 -33.06 14.02 0.25
CA ASP A 677 -31.59 13.84 0.22
C ASP A 677 -30.91 13.85 1.60
N HIS A 678 -31.68 13.96 2.69
CA HIS A 678 -31.14 14.03 4.05
C HIS A 678 -30.93 12.66 4.69
N ARG A 679 -29.85 12.49 5.46
CA ARG A 679 -29.51 11.22 6.11
C ARG A 679 -30.15 11.10 7.49
N ALA A 680 -30.61 9.90 7.85
CA ALA A 680 -31.20 9.61 9.15
C ALA A 680 -30.22 9.91 10.33
N GLU A 681 -28.92 9.70 10.13
CA GLU A 681 -27.89 10.00 11.13
C GLU A 681 -27.85 11.48 11.54
N ASP A 682 -28.12 12.41 10.62
CA ASP A 682 -28.12 13.85 10.90
C ASP A 682 -29.27 14.24 11.84
N PHE A 683 -30.46 13.68 11.63
CA PHE A 683 -31.63 13.91 12.49
C PHE A 683 -31.43 13.31 13.88
N ALA A 684 -30.94 12.07 13.96
CA ALA A 684 -30.65 11.41 15.23
C ALA A 684 -29.61 12.21 16.03
N ARG A 685 -28.54 12.66 15.37
CA ARG A 685 -27.50 13.49 15.96
C ARG A 685 -28.03 14.83 16.46
N ALA A 686 -28.86 15.52 15.67
CA ALA A 686 -29.46 16.79 16.08
C ALA A 686 -30.31 16.64 17.36
N VAL A 687 -31.13 15.60 17.45
CA VAL A 687 -31.94 15.30 18.65
C VAL A 687 -31.05 15.03 19.86
N LEU A 688 -30.02 14.20 19.71
CA LEU A 688 -29.10 13.88 20.81
C LEU A 688 -28.36 15.12 21.32
N LEU A 689 -27.86 15.97 20.42
CA LEU A 689 -27.20 17.22 20.79
C LEU A 689 -28.17 18.19 21.48
N TYR A 690 -29.42 18.28 21.02
CA TYR A 690 -30.46 19.07 21.67
C TYR A 690 -30.76 18.57 23.09
N LEU A 691 -30.94 17.27 23.26
CA LEU A 691 -31.19 16.67 24.58
C LEU A 691 -30.01 16.89 25.53
N ALA A 692 -28.78 16.77 25.03
CA ALA A 692 -27.59 17.07 25.79
C ALA A 692 -27.56 18.54 26.27
N ASP A 693 -27.85 19.50 25.37
CA ASP A 693 -27.80 20.93 25.69
C ASP A 693 -28.89 21.29 26.70
N ARG A 694 -30.10 20.76 26.52
CA ARG A 694 -31.23 20.93 27.45
C ARG A 694 -30.90 20.41 28.84
N ASP A 695 -30.39 19.19 28.95
CA ASP A 695 -30.17 18.55 30.24
C ASP A 695 -28.99 19.16 30.99
N LEU A 696 -27.87 19.45 30.31
CA LEU A 696 -26.73 20.13 30.91
C LEU A 696 -27.07 21.57 31.31
N THR A 697 -27.80 22.32 30.47
CA THR A 697 -28.26 23.67 30.82
C THR A 697 -29.17 23.61 32.06
N SER A 698 -30.09 22.64 32.12
CA SER A 698 -30.97 22.47 33.28
C SER A 698 -30.19 22.12 34.55
N ALA A 699 -29.20 21.23 34.46
CA ALA A 699 -28.37 20.83 35.59
C ALA A 699 -27.53 21.99 36.12
N LEU A 700 -27.03 22.86 35.23
CA LEU A 700 -26.25 24.04 35.59
C LEU A 700 -27.05 25.03 36.46
N HIS A 701 -28.36 25.17 36.19
CA HIS A 701 -29.27 26.09 36.88
C HIS A 701 -30.00 25.44 38.08
N ALA A 702 -29.74 24.18 38.39
CA ALA A 702 -30.40 23.50 39.50
C ALA A 702 -29.89 24.03 40.86
N PRO A 703 -30.78 24.24 41.85
CA PRO A 703 -30.42 24.86 43.14
C PRO A 703 -29.45 24.02 43.97
N ASP A 704 -29.44 22.69 43.79
CA ASP A 704 -28.63 21.74 44.56
C ASP A 704 -27.23 21.48 43.93
N THR A 705 -26.88 22.17 42.84
CA THR A 705 -25.60 21.97 42.15
C THR A 705 -24.47 22.67 42.91
N THR A 706 -23.59 21.87 43.53
CA THR A 706 -22.36 22.33 44.19
C THR A 706 -21.45 23.09 43.20
N ALA A 707 -20.60 24.00 43.68
CA ALA A 707 -19.68 24.77 42.83
C ALA A 707 -18.79 23.89 41.91
N GLU A 708 -18.27 22.77 42.41
CA GLU A 708 -17.45 21.83 41.63
C GLU A 708 -18.25 21.18 40.48
N HIS A 709 -19.45 20.63 40.78
CA HIS A 709 -20.36 20.12 39.75
C HIS A 709 -20.82 21.21 38.78
N ARG A 710 -20.99 22.46 39.22
CA ARG A 710 -21.36 23.60 38.36
C ARG A 710 -20.26 23.89 37.35
N HIS A 711 -19.00 23.98 37.81
CA HIS A 711 -17.84 24.15 36.96
C HIS A 711 -17.71 23.01 35.94
N GLY A 712 -17.74 21.74 36.38
CA GLY A 712 -17.64 20.59 35.47
C GLY A 712 -18.81 20.46 34.48
N THR A 713 -20.02 20.91 34.86
CA THR A 713 -21.19 20.98 33.96
C THR A 713 -21.03 22.09 32.94
N ALA A 714 -20.51 23.26 33.36
CA ALA A 714 -20.25 24.39 32.49
C ALA A 714 -19.20 24.03 31.42
N LEU A 715 -18.08 23.38 31.79
CA LEU A 715 -17.09 22.89 30.82
C LEU A 715 -17.67 21.87 29.83
N ALA A 716 -18.51 20.93 30.30
CA ALA A 716 -19.18 19.97 29.42
C ALA A 716 -20.12 20.68 28.42
N LEU A 717 -20.82 21.73 28.88
CA LEU A 717 -21.71 22.55 28.05
C LEU A 717 -20.93 23.40 27.04
N THR A 718 -19.77 23.95 27.42
CA THR A 718 -18.82 24.63 26.52
C THR A 718 -18.42 23.72 25.37
N TYR A 719 -17.97 22.50 25.68
CA TYR A 719 -17.59 21.52 24.67
C TYR A 719 -18.76 21.12 23.77
N LEU A 720 -19.92 20.80 24.36
CA LEU A 720 -21.13 20.44 23.61
C LEU A 720 -21.54 21.55 22.63
N ARG A 721 -21.59 22.81 23.08
CA ARG A 721 -22.05 23.92 22.25
C ARG A 721 -21.08 24.24 21.11
N ARG A 722 -19.79 24.00 21.30
CA ARG A 722 -18.81 23.99 20.19
C ARG A 722 -19.15 22.91 19.15
N VAL A 723 -19.43 21.69 19.60
CA VAL A 723 -19.86 20.60 18.70
C VAL A 723 -21.16 20.95 17.97
N VAL A 724 -22.11 21.60 18.64
CA VAL A 724 -23.35 22.08 18.01
C VAL A 724 -23.07 23.15 16.94
N ALA A 725 -22.17 24.10 17.22
CA ALA A 725 -21.74 25.08 16.24
C ALA A 725 -21.16 24.39 14.99
N ASP A 726 -20.21 23.48 15.20
CA ASP A 726 -19.56 22.71 14.13
C ASP A 726 -20.54 21.88 13.29
N SER A 727 -21.58 21.32 13.93
CA SER A 727 -22.54 20.43 13.27
C SER A 727 -23.52 21.16 12.36
N GLY A 728 -23.99 22.35 12.76
CA GLY A 728 -24.94 23.11 11.95
C GLY A 728 -24.29 24.06 10.95
N ALA A 729 -22.97 24.27 11.02
CA ALA A 729 -22.19 24.99 10.01
C ALA A 729 -22.30 24.38 8.60
N ASP A 730 -22.62 23.09 8.49
CA ASP A 730 -22.73 22.38 7.20
C ASP A 730 -24.19 22.16 6.76
N ALA A 731 -25.17 22.32 7.67
CA ALA A 731 -26.56 21.89 7.46
C ALA A 731 -27.62 22.98 7.71
N ALA A 732 -27.24 24.17 8.18
CA ALA A 732 -28.19 25.26 8.44
C ALA A 732 -28.67 25.89 7.13
N GLY A 733 -29.96 25.69 6.83
CA GLY A 733 -30.67 26.23 5.68
C GLY A 733 -32.18 26.09 5.88
N PRO A 734 -33.02 26.56 4.94
CA PRO A 734 -34.48 26.55 5.08
C PRO A 734 -35.10 25.16 5.31
N ASP A 735 -34.40 24.09 4.92
CA ASP A 735 -34.82 22.70 5.08
C ASP A 735 -34.15 21.97 6.26
N GLY A 736 -33.30 22.65 7.03
CA GLY A 736 -32.66 22.10 8.22
C GLY A 736 -33.59 22.12 9.45
N PRO A 737 -33.33 21.27 10.48
CA PRO A 737 -34.16 21.19 11.69
C PRO A 737 -34.08 22.45 12.58
N TYR A 738 -33.28 23.45 12.21
CA TYR A 738 -33.12 24.68 12.96
C TYR A 738 -33.34 25.93 12.07
N PRO A 739 -34.11 26.92 12.55
CA PRO A 739 -34.49 28.11 11.78
C PRO A 739 -33.39 29.19 11.83
N ALA A 740 -32.17 28.88 11.41
CA ALA A 740 -31.13 29.90 11.23
C ALA A 740 -31.24 30.57 9.85
N SER A 741 -30.89 31.86 9.77
CA SER A 741 -30.90 32.61 8.52
C SER A 741 -29.76 32.20 7.56
N GLY A 742 -28.80 31.39 8.03
CA GLY A 742 -27.75 30.72 7.25
C GLY A 742 -26.68 30.03 8.12
N PRO A 743 -25.72 29.29 7.51
CA PRO A 743 -24.69 28.54 8.23
C PRO A 743 -23.71 29.36 9.05
N GLU A 744 -23.31 30.54 8.55
CA GLU A 744 -22.41 31.44 9.27
C GLU A 744 -23.05 31.96 10.56
N GLU A 745 -24.31 32.39 10.51
CA GLU A 745 -25.03 32.88 11.68
C GLU A 745 -25.19 31.77 12.73
N TRP A 746 -25.53 30.54 12.30
CA TRP A 746 -25.60 29.39 13.20
C TRP A 746 -24.29 29.16 13.94
N TYR A 747 -23.18 29.10 13.19
CA TYR A 747 -21.85 28.81 13.74
C TYR A 747 -21.43 29.88 14.75
N VAL A 748 -21.54 31.16 14.37
CA VAL A 748 -21.19 32.29 15.23
C VAL A 748 -22.06 32.33 16.50
N THR A 749 -23.37 32.16 16.38
CA THR A 749 -24.29 32.18 17.54
C THR A 749 -23.96 31.07 18.53
N HIS A 750 -23.71 29.85 18.06
CA HIS A 750 -23.44 28.72 18.95
C HIS A 750 -22.03 28.77 19.56
N LEU A 751 -21.05 29.36 18.87
CA LEU A 751 -19.75 29.67 19.48
C LEU A 751 -19.88 30.70 20.61
N HIS A 752 -20.68 31.77 20.43
CA HIS A 752 -20.96 32.71 21.53
C HIS A 752 -21.67 32.04 22.71
N ARG A 753 -22.65 31.15 22.46
CA ARG A 753 -23.28 30.35 23.53
C ARG A 753 -22.29 29.42 24.24
N ALA A 754 -21.25 28.94 23.53
CA ALA A 754 -20.18 28.14 24.13
C ALA A 754 -19.26 29.01 25.01
N VAL A 755 -18.95 30.24 24.56
CA VAL A 755 -18.21 31.24 25.35
C VAL A 755 -18.96 31.58 26.64
N GLU A 756 -20.27 31.83 26.57
CA GLU A 756 -21.11 32.07 27.75
C GLU A 756 -21.05 30.90 28.76
N ALA A 757 -21.04 29.65 28.28
CA ALA A 757 -20.88 28.50 29.15
C ALA A 757 -19.48 28.44 29.78
N ALA A 758 -18.44 28.83 29.04
CA ALA A 758 -17.08 28.92 29.56
C ALA A 758 -16.93 30.05 30.60
N ASP A 759 -17.64 31.16 30.43
CA ASP A 759 -17.71 32.25 31.41
C ASP A 759 -18.27 31.74 32.75
N VAL A 760 -19.36 30.95 32.72
CA VAL A 760 -19.92 30.33 33.94
C VAL A 760 -18.92 29.37 34.60
N ALA A 761 -18.10 28.66 33.80
CA ALA A 761 -17.05 27.80 34.34
C ALA A 761 -15.99 28.62 35.09
N LEU A 762 -15.55 29.74 34.50
CA LEU A 762 -14.57 30.69 35.07
C LEU A 762 -15.09 31.45 36.29
N GLU A 763 -16.39 31.78 36.32
CA GLU A 763 -17.05 32.35 37.51
C GLU A 763 -17.07 31.36 38.68
N SER A 764 -17.17 30.06 38.37
CA SER A 764 -17.22 28.99 39.37
C SER A 764 -15.83 28.58 39.88
N SER A 765 -14.84 28.53 38.98
CA SER A 765 -13.43 28.21 39.25
C SER A 765 -12.56 28.85 38.19
N GLN A 766 -11.59 29.69 38.60
CA GLN A 766 -10.64 30.33 37.71
C GLN A 766 -9.42 29.43 37.44
N ASP A 767 -9.66 28.27 36.82
CA ASP A 767 -8.59 27.36 36.42
C ASP A 767 -8.16 27.54 34.96
N GLU A 768 -6.96 27.04 34.70
CA GLU A 768 -6.26 27.14 33.43
C GLU A 768 -6.99 26.39 32.30
N GLN A 769 -7.72 25.33 32.63
CA GLN A 769 -8.50 24.55 31.65
C GLN A 769 -9.68 25.36 31.11
N ALA A 770 -10.40 26.09 31.96
CA ALA A 770 -11.48 26.95 31.53
C ALA A 770 -11.01 28.14 30.69
N TYR A 771 -9.86 28.75 31.04
CA TYR A 771 -9.23 29.78 30.21
C TYR A 771 -8.81 29.23 28.84
N ALA A 772 -8.15 28.07 28.80
CA ALA A 772 -7.77 27.44 27.53
C ALA A 772 -8.98 27.12 26.65
N ALA A 773 -10.06 26.59 27.24
CA ALA A 773 -11.29 26.29 26.52
C ALA A 773 -11.94 27.55 25.92
N ARG A 774 -12.06 28.63 26.70
CA ARG A 774 -12.63 29.90 26.22
C ARG A 774 -11.73 30.57 25.16
N GLY A 775 -10.42 30.54 25.36
CA GLY A 775 -9.45 31.08 24.40
C GLY A 775 -9.55 30.41 23.02
N ARG A 776 -9.71 29.07 22.96
CA ARG A 776 -9.91 28.35 21.69
C ARG A 776 -11.21 28.76 20.98
N LEU A 777 -12.29 29.03 21.72
CA LEU A 777 -13.55 29.53 21.14
C LEU A 777 -13.39 30.94 20.57
N TRP A 778 -12.68 31.82 21.27
CA TRP A 778 -12.35 33.15 20.78
C TRP A 778 -11.46 33.09 19.53
N LEU A 779 -10.51 32.16 19.47
CA LEU A 779 -9.68 31.93 18.28
C LEU A 779 -10.51 31.44 17.09
N ASP A 780 -11.46 30.53 17.31
CA ASP A 780 -12.37 30.04 16.25
C ASP A 780 -13.29 31.17 15.73
N LEU A 781 -13.81 32.03 16.62
CA LEU A 781 -14.53 33.24 16.24
C LEU A 781 -13.64 34.22 15.45
N ALA A 782 -12.39 34.41 15.88
CA ALA A 782 -11.44 35.29 15.21
C ALA A 782 -11.14 34.81 13.77
N ARG A 783 -10.94 33.50 13.58
CA ARG A 783 -10.77 32.88 12.26
C ARG A 783 -12.01 33.07 11.40
N GLN A 784 -13.21 32.88 11.95
CA GLN A 784 -14.47 33.09 11.23
C GLN A 784 -14.60 34.53 10.75
N TYR A 785 -14.39 35.52 11.62
CA TYR A 785 -14.46 36.92 11.23
C TYR A 785 -13.35 37.34 10.24
N ALA A 786 -12.19 36.68 10.27
CA ALA A 786 -11.12 36.90 9.28
C ALA A 786 -11.41 36.28 7.90
N GLY A 787 -12.52 35.53 7.73
CA GLY A 787 -12.82 34.82 6.49
C GLY A 787 -12.02 33.52 6.30
N HIS A 788 -11.40 33.02 7.36
CA HIS A 788 -10.64 31.77 7.39
C HIS A 788 -11.27 30.72 8.34
N GLY A 789 -12.52 30.93 8.74
CA GLY A 789 -13.23 30.04 9.63
C GLY A 789 -13.92 28.89 8.91
N ARG A 790 -14.74 28.16 9.67
CA ARG A 790 -15.39 26.93 9.21
C ARG A 790 -16.41 27.19 8.11
N THR A 791 -17.12 28.31 8.17
CA THR A 791 -18.14 28.70 7.18
C THR A 791 -17.62 29.81 6.28
N SER A 792 -17.98 29.78 4.99
CA SER A 792 -17.67 30.88 4.06
C SER A 792 -18.39 32.15 4.52
N ALA A 793 -17.64 33.10 5.08
CA ALA A 793 -18.16 34.40 5.50
C ALA A 793 -18.55 35.25 4.28
N ALA A 794 -19.64 36.02 4.37
CA ALA A 794 -20.05 36.92 3.28
C ALA A 794 -19.02 38.04 3.00
N ALA A 795 -18.32 38.50 4.05
CA ALA A 795 -17.16 39.37 3.97
C ALA A 795 -16.36 39.34 5.29
N PRO A 796 -15.02 39.42 5.25
CA PRO A 796 -14.20 39.48 6.46
C PRO A 796 -14.43 40.80 7.24
N ASP A 797 -14.58 40.69 8.56
CA ASP A 797 -14.65 41.81 9.51
C ASP A 797 -13.36 41.83 10.35
N GLU A 798 -12.35 42.54 9.85
CA GLU A 798 -11.02 42.64 10.47
C GLU A 798 -11.08 43.15 11.91
N ARG A 799 -12.03 44.04 12.22
CA ARG A 799 -12.14 44.62 13.56
C ARG A 799 -12.63 43.59 14.57
N ARG A 800 -13.68 42.83 14.23
CA ARG A 800 -14.18 41.75 15.09
C ARG A 800 -13.18 40.60 15.18
N ALA A 801 -12.49 40.29 14.08
CA ALA A 801 -11.42 39.28 14.07
C ALA A 801 -10.31 39.66 15.05
N ALA A 802 -9.82 40.91 15.00
CA ALA A 802 -8.78 41.39 15.90
C ALA A 802 -9.23 41.43 17.37
N GLU A 803 -10.48 41.85 17.65
CA GLU A 803 -11.00 41.86 19.02
C GLU A 803 -11.12 40.45 19.60
N ALA A 804 -11.66 39.50 18.84
CA ALA A 804 -11.77 38.11 19.27
C ALA A 804 -10.38 37.47 19.48
N ALA A 805 -9.42 37.70 18.58
CA ALA A 805 -8.07 37.16 18.72
C ALA A 805 -7.30 37.80 19.88
N LEU A 806 -7.55 39.07 20.23
CA LEU A 806 -6.99 39.67 21.44
C LEU A 806 -7.51 38.97 22.70
N ARG A 807 -8.84 38.73 22.80
CA ARG A 807 -9.44 37.98 23.91
C ARG A 807 -8.89 36.56 24.02
N ALA A 808 -8.71 35.89 22.87
CA ALA A 808 -8.06 34.57 22.83
C ALA A 808 -6.63 34.62 23.40
N THR A 809 -5.86 35.64 23.01
CA THR A 809 -4.48 35.84 23.47
C THR A 809 -4.42 36.05 24.99
N ASP A 810 -5.32 36.87 25.54
CA ASP A 810 -5.42 37.11 26.98
C ASP A 810 -5.78 35.83 27.76
N ASP A 811 -6.75 35.05 27.24
CA ASP A 811 -7.15 33.78 27.84
C ASP A 811 -6.04 32.73 27.78
N PHE A 812 -5.34 32.61 26.65
CA PHE A 812 -4.20 31.70 26.55
C PHE A 812 -3.06 32.09 27.48
N LEU A 813 -2.77 33.39 27.63
CA LEU A 813 -1.78 33.87 28.57
C LEU A 813 -2.18 33.56 30.03
N ALA A 814 -3.46 33.66 30.37
CA ALA A 814 -3.96 33.26 31.68
C ALA A 814 -3.81 31.75 31.91
N ALA A 815 -4.08 30.93 30.89
CA ALA A 815 -3.99 29.47 30.97
C ALA A 815 -2.55 28.94 31.14
N VAL A 816 -1.54 29.62 30.58
CA VAL A 816 -0.12 29.19 30.69
C VAL A 816 0.66 29.92 31.76
N ARG A 817 -0.02 30.71 32.60
CA ARG A 817 0.62 31.53 33.65
C ARG A 817 1.25 30.68 34.75
N ASP A 818 0.60 29.59 35.15
CA ASP A 818 1.16 28.59 36.06
C ASP A 818 1.74 27.44 35.23
N GLU A 819 3.06 27.28 35.28
CA GLU A 819 3.78 26.26 34.51
C GLU A 819 3.47 24.83 34.97
N THR A 820 2.86 24.65 36.15
CA THR A 820 2.58 23.33 36.75
C THR A 820 1.13 22.89 36.66
N ALA A 821 0.23 23.81 36.28
CA ALA A 821 -1.22 23.56 36.30
C ALA A 821 -1.69 22.66 35.14
N LEU A 822 -1.04 22.75 33.98
CA LEU A 822 -1.38 21.97 32.78
C LEU A 822 -0.21 21.09 32.35
N PRO A 823 -0.49 19.90 31.77
CA PRO A 823 0.55 19.07 31.17
C PRO A 823 1.32 19.84 30.08
N ASP A 824 2.62 19.58 29.96
CA ASP A 824 3.50 20.21 28.97
C ASP A 824 3.00 20.08 27.52
N THR A 825 2.36 18.95 27.20
CA THR A 825 1.71 18.74 25.89
C THR A 825 0.58 19.74 25.64
N GLU A 826 -0.28 19.98 26.63
CA GLU A 826 -1.39 20.93 26.53
C GLU A 826 -0.86 22.36 26.46
N ARG A 827 0.14 22.70 27.28
CA ARG A 827 0.83 24.00 27.27
C ARG A 827 1.43 24.30 25.89
N CYS A 828 2.09 23.32 25.27
CA CYS A 828 2.62 23.46 23.91
C CYS A 828 1.51 23.82 22.91
N THR A 829 0.36 23.13 22.97
CA THR A 829 -0.75 23.43 22.05
C THR A 829 -1.34 24.82 22.28
N ILE A 830 -1.45 25.25 23.54
CA ILE A 830 -1.95 26.60 23.89
C ILE A 830 -1.00 27.68 23.35
N TRP A 831 0.32 27.49 23.45
CA TRP A 831 1.27 28.43 22.88
C TRP A 831 1.19 28.53 21.35
N LEU A 832 0.93 27.42 20.65
CA LEU A 832 0.70 27.43 19.19
C LEU A 832 -0.64 28.05 18.79
N ASP A 833 -1.69 27.84 19.58
CA ASP A 833 -2.99 28.50 19.42
C ASP A 833 -2.87 30.00 19.69
N MET A 834 -2.11 30.41 20.70
CA MET A 834 -1.77 31.82 20.98
C MET A 834 -0.98 32.45 19.84
N ALA A 835 0.01 31.75 19.26
CA ALA A 835 0.72 32.25 18.09
C ALA A 835 -0.24 32.52 16.92
N SER A 836 -1.20 31.63 16.70
CA SER A 836 -2.24 31.81 15.68
C SER A 836 -3.17 33.00 15.99
N ALA A 837 -3.51 33.23 17.26
CA ALA A 837 -4.28 34.40 17.68
C ALA A 837 -3.49 35.71 17.47
N ILE A 838 -2.18 35.72 17.78
CA ILE A 838 -1.29 36.87 17.57
C ILE A 838 -1.24 37.24 16.09
N GLU A 839 -1.13 36.27 15.18
CA GLU A 839 -1.13 36.51 13.73
C GLU A 839 -2.41 37.21 13.24
N ILE A 840 -3.58 36.89 13.82
CA ILE A 840 -4.87 37.46 13.40
C ILE A 840 -5.05 38.91 13.90
N HIS A 841 -4.79 39.20 15.19
CA HIS A 841 -5.03 40.54 15.73
C HIS A 841 -3.87 41.52 15.55
N GLN A 842 -2.66 41.02 15.29
CA GLN A 842 -1.49 41.82 14.92
C GLN A 842 -1.01 41.36 13.54
N PRO A 843 -1.80 41.63 12.47
CA PRO A 843 -1.41 41.28 11.14
C PRO A 843 -0.09 42.01 10.83
N PRO A 844 0.90 41.32 10.29
CA PRO A 844 2.28 41.78 10.28
C PRO A 844 2.45 43.16 9.61
N ARG A 845 2.78 44.18 10.41
CA ARG A 845 3.15 45.54 10.00
C ARG A 845 4.65 45.70 9.80
N ASP A 846 5.04 46.83 9.21
CA ASP A 846 6.43 47.18 8.86
C ASP A 846 7.31 47.50 10.10
N ASP A 847 6.73 47.62 11.30
CA ASP A 847 7.42 48.12 12.49
C ASP A 847 8.15 47.05 13.33
N GLY A 848 7.99 45.76 12.98
CA GLY A 848 8.75 44.63 13.53
C GLY A 848 8.52 44.29 15.01
N ARG A 849 7.64 45.00 15.74
CA ARG A 849 7.40 44.76 17.18
C ARG A 849 6.49 43.55 17.43
N GLU A 850 5.46 43.41 16.61
CA GLU A 850 4.41 42.36 16.65
C GLU A 850 5.00 40.94 16.53
N ARG A 851 6.09 40.83 15.78
CA ARG A 851 6.83 39.61 15.46
C ARG A 851 7.63 39.02 16.63
N ARG A 852 7.91 39.79 17.68
CA ARG A 852 8.62 39.30 18.88
C ARG A 852 7.71 38.44 19.75
N SER A 853 6.47 38.87 19.98
CA SER A 853 5.49 38.10 20.77
C SER A 853 5.14 36.78 20.10
N LEU A 854 5.02 36.77 18.77
CA LEU A 854 4.80 35.56 17.99
C LEU A 854 5.94 34.55 18.13
N MET A 855 7.19 35.01 18.01
CA MET A 855 8.36 34.14 18.14
C MET A 855 8.52 33.62 19.58
N TYR A 856 8.28 34.49 20.57
CA TYR A 856 8.27 34.09 21.97
C TYR A 856 7.25 32.97 22.23
N ALA A 857 6.04 33.06 21.67
CA ALA A 857 5.05 32.00 21.80
C ALA A 857 5.52 30.68 21.15
N VAL A 858 6.16 30.72 19.98
CA VAL A 858 6.70 29.50 19.33
C VAL A 858 7.89 28.92 20.08
N GLU A 859 8.76 29.76 20.65
CA GLU A 859 9.88 29.33 21.51
C GLU A 859 9.37 28.66 22.79
N ALA A 860 8.39 29.27 23.46
CA ALA A 860 7.74 28.69 24.64
C ALA A 860 6.98 27.39 24.32
N ALA A 861 6.36 27.29 23.13
CA ALA A 861 5.78 26.04 22.65
C ALA A 861 6.85 24.94 22.48
N LEU A 862 8.00 25.29 21.90
CA LEU A 862 9.10 24.35 21.69
C LEU A 862 9.71 23.86 23.01
N GLU A 863 9.83 24.74 24.00
CA GLU A 863 10.25 24.37 25.36
C GLU A 863 9.25 23.39 26.01
N ALA A 864 7.95 23.68 25.91
CA ALA A 864 6.89 22.82 26.43
C ALA A 864 6.74 21.50 25.64
N ALA A 865 7.13 21.44 24.37
CA ALA A 865 7.08 20.20 23.59
C ALA A 865 7.99 19.09 24.13
N GLY A 866 9.05 19.44 24.87
CA GLY A 866 10.01 18.49 25.43
C GLY A 866 10.59 17.55 24.37
N ASP A 867 10.45 16.25 24.57
CA ASP A 867 10.89 15.18 23.66
C ASP A 867 9.80 14.68 22.69
N ASP A 868 8.60 15.27 22.72
CA ASP A 868 7.51 14.87 21.83
C ASP A 868 7.80 15.32 20.38
N LYS A 869 8.10 14.34 19.52
CA LYS A 869 8.45 14.59 18.12
C LYS A 869 7.36 15.32 17.33
N ALA A 870 6.09 15.01 17.58
CA ALA A 870 4.98 15.59 16.82
C ALA A 870 4.77 17.05 17.19
N LEU A 871 4.86 17.38 18.47
CA LEU A 871 4.75 18.76 18.96
C LEU A 871 5.97 19.61 18.55
N ARG A 872 7.19 19.06 18.67
CA ARG A 872 8.41 19.73 18.18
C ARG A 872 8.32 20.02 16.69
N PHE A 873 7.81 19.08 15.89
CA PHE A 873 7.59 19.28 14.46
C PHE A 873 6.66 20.47 14.20
N ALA A 874 5.51 20.53 14.88
CA ALA A 874 4.56 21.64 14.73
C ALA A 874 5.18 23.00 15.09
N CYS A 875 6.04 23.05 16.11
CA CYS A 875 6.78 24.25 16.48
C CYS A 875 7.77 24.68 15.40
N HIS A 876 8.57 23.75 14.87
CA HIS A 876 9.56 24.03 13.82
C HIS A 876 8.90 24.43 12.50
N GLU A 877 7.83 23.75 12.10
CA GLU A 877 7.02 24.10 10.93
C GLU A 877 6.48 25.53 11.06
N ARG A 878 5.88 25.87 12.20
CA ARG A 878 5.38 27.23 12.45
C ARG A 878 6.50 28.26 12.41
N ALA A 879 7.63 28.00 13.07
CA ALA A 879 8.79 28.88 13.04
C ALA A 879 9.28 29.12 11.61
N ALA A 880 9.40 28.06 10.80
CA ALA A 880 9.88 28.13 9.43
C ALA A 880 8.98 29.01 8.54
N HIS A 881 7.66 28.89 8.67
CA HIS A 881 6.71 29.75 7.97
C HIS A 881 6.81 31.22 8.40
N ILE A 882 6.95 31.49 9.71
CA ILE A 882 7.11 32.86 10.21
C ILE A 882 8.37 33.51 9.63
N TYR A 883 9.48 32.78 9.63
CA TYR A 883 10.74 33.26 9.08
C TYR A 883 10.67 33.47 7.57
N ARG A 884 10.01 32.56 6.83
CA ARG A 884 9.76 32.73 5.40
C ARG A 884 8.99 34.02 5.10
N VAL A 885 7.87 34.25 5.79
CA VAL A 885 7.03 35.44 5.57
C VAL A 885 7.79 36.74 5.88
N ARG A 886 8.74 36.71 6.83
CA ARG A 886 9.63 37.85 7.08
C ARG A 886 10.58 38.07 5.92
N TYR A 887 11.23 37.01 5.44
CA TYR A 887 12.13 37.07 4.28
C TYR A 887 11.41 37.65 3.06
N ASP A 888 10.23 37.15 2.71
CA ASP A 888 9.49 37.57 1.52
C ASP A 888 9.16 39.08 1.50
N ARG A 889 9.13 39.73 2.67
CA ARG A 889 8.86 41.17 2.79
C ARG A 889 10.11 42.02 2.92
N SER A 890 11.06 41.62 3.76
CA SER A 890 12.24 42.43 4.05
C SER A 890 13.38 42.18 3.07
N GLY A 891 13.38 41.02 2.39
CA GLY A 891 14.54 40.51 1.66
C GLY A 891 15.74 40.19 2.56
N ASP A 892 15.56 40.21 3.89
CA ASP A 892 16.63 39.97 4.86
C ASP A 892 17.02 38.49 4.85
N GLN A 893 18.19 38.21 4.29
CA GLN A 893 18.74 36.86 4.14
C GLN A 893 18.84 36.11 5.48
N LEU A 894 19.02 36.81 6.61
CA LEU A 894 19.03 36.18 7.94
C LEU A 894 17.70 35.49 8.25
N GLN A 895 16.58 35.99 7.74
CA GLN A 895 15.28 35.34 7.93
C GLN A 895 15.15 34.08 7.07
N LEU A 896 15.72 34.08 5.86
CA LEU A 896 15.75 32.88 5.03
C LEU A 896 16.61 31.77 5.66
N ASP A 897 17.76 32.14 6.23
CA ASP A 897 18.62 31.20 6.96
C ASP A 897 17.89 30.58 8.16
N ARG A 898 17.18 31.38 8.95
CA ARG A 898 16.38 30.86 10.08
C ARG A 898 15.24 29.96 9.63
N ALA A 899 14.62 30.24 8.47
CA ALA A 899 13.60 29.36 7.91
C ALA A 899 14.21 28.01 7.49
N ILE A 900 15.40 28.03 6.89
CA ILE A 900 16.17 26.84 6.51
C ILE A 900 16.55 26.02 7.75
N ASP A 901 17.04 26.67 8.80
CA ASP A 901 17.39 26.00 10.06
C ASP A 901 16.16 25.31 10.67
N ALA A 902 15.03 26.03 10.74
CA ALA A 902 13.78 25.45 11.25
C ALA A 902 13.29 24.26 10.40
N TRP A 903 13.36 24.34 9.07
CA TRP A 903 13.05 23.20 8.21
C TRP A 903 14.02 22.03 8.37
N SER A 904 15.29 22.30 8.64
CA SER A 904 16.32 21.27 8.87
C SER A 904 16.08 20.50 10.18
N GLU A 905 15.50 21.15 11.19
CA GLU A 905 15.08 20.51 12.44
C GLU A 905 13.74 19.78 12.29
N ALA A 906 12.85 20.24 11.40
CA ALA A 906 11.56 19.61 11.14
C ALA A 906 11.67 18.31 10.31
N GLU A 907 12.52 18.27 9.28
CA GLU A 907 12.66 17.11 8.38
C GLU A 907 12.91 15.75 9.08
N PRO A 908 13.85 15.63 10.04
CA PRO A 908 14.12 14.35 10.70
C PRO A 908 13.04 13.89 11.69
N LEU A 909 12.06 14.75 12.01
CA LEU A 909 10.95 14.42 12.90
C LEU A 909 9.81 13.66 12.19
N LEU A 910 9.81 13.66 10.85
CA LEU A 910 8.84 12.94 10.03
C LEU A 910 9.38 11.58 9.59
N ASP A 911 8.53 10.55 9.70
CA ASP A 911 8.79 9.23 9.10
C ASP A 911 8.63 9.28 7.56
N GLU A 912 9.10 8.26 6.83
CA GLU A 912 9.02 8.22 5.36
C GLU A 912 7.57 8.20 4.83
N ASP A 913 6.65 7.60 5.59
CA ASP A 913 5.25 7.44 5.21
C ASP A 913 4.34 8.58 5.75
N ASP A 914 4.92 9.63 6.39
CA ASP A 914 4.12 10.74 6.92
C ASP A 914 3.52 11.58 5.76
N PRO A 915 2.19 11.79 5.72
CA PRO A 915 1.53 12.49 4.62
C PRO A 915 1.96 13.96 4.48
N ARG A 916 2.53 14.57 5.52
CA ARG A 916 3.03 15.96 5.50
C ARG A 916 4.44 16.08 4.91
N ARG A 917 5.18 14.96 4.83
CA ARG A 917 6.58 14.94 4.36
C ARG A 917 6.77 15.57 2.98
N PRO A 918 5.93 15.31 1.95
CA PRO A 918 6.13 15.90 0.62
C PRO A 918 6.08 17.44 0.62
N ASP A 919 5.24 18.04 1.47
CA ASP A 919 5.13 19.50 1.59
C ASP A 919 6.36 20.10 2.27
N VAL A 920 6.78 19.53 3.40
CA VAL A 920 7.97 19.97 4.13
C VAL A 920 9.22 19.87 3.26
N LEU A 921 9.42 18.76 2.56
CA LEU A 921 10.55 18.57 1.65
C LEU A 921 10.53 19.59 0.50
N SER A 922 9.34 19.91 -0.03
CA SER A 922 9.17 20.90 -1.09
C SER A 922 9.48 22.32 -0.61
N ASP A 923 8.96 22.71 0.55
CA ASP A 923 9.15 24.05 1.12
C ASP A 923 10.60 24.28 1.56
N PHE A 924 11.21 23.25 2.13
CA PHE A 924 12.64 23.27 2.46
C PHE A 924 13.50 23.35 1.20
N GLY A 925 13.24 22.50 0.21
CA GLY A 925 13.93 22.52 -1.08
C GLY A 925 13.84 23.90 -1.76
N ARG A 926 12.64 24.50 -1.76
CA ARG A 926 12.42 25.87 -2.27
C ARG A 926 13.24 26.91 -1.51
N ALA A 927 13.35 26.82 -0.18
CA ALA A 927 14.16 27.74 0.63
C ALA A 927 15.64 27.71 0.23
N LEU A 928 16.17 26.50 0.02
CA LEU A 928 17.54 26.30 -0.42
C LEU A 928 17.78 26.82 -1.84
N LEU A 929 16.83 26.66 -2.76
CA LEU A 929 16.94 27.23 -4.11
C LEU A 929 17.00 28.76 -4.07
N GLU A 930 16.17 29.37 -3.24
CA GLU A 930 16.12 30.82 -3.06
C GLU A 930 17.43 31.37 -2.47
N ARG A 931 18.04 30.67 -1.50
CA ARG A 931 19.34 31.08 -0.95
C ARG A 931 20.49 30.84 -1.94
N ALA A 932 20.41 29.76 -2.71
CA ALA A 932 21.42 29.44 -3.70
C ALA A 932 21.45 30.45 -4.86
N SER A 933 20.30 31.04 -5.23
CA SER A 933 20.23 32.04 -6.30
C SER A 933 20.88 33.38 -5.91
N THR A 934 21.00 33.68 -4.61
CA THR A 934 21.56 34.94 -4.10
C THR A 934 23.04 34.86 -3.73
N VAL A 935 23.51 33.71 -3.20
CA VAL A 935 24.88 33.56 -2.68
C VAL A 935 25.74 32.59 -3.49
N ASP A 936 25.18 31.96 -4.54
CA ASP A 936 25.83 30.93 -5.38
C ASP A 936 26.49 29.82 -4.53
N LEU A 937 25.65 29.00 -3.88
CA LEU A 937 26.07 27.93 -2.97
C LEU A 937 25.78 26.54 -3.59
N PRO A 938 26.76 25.87 -4.22
CA PRO A 938 26.57 24.56 -4.86
C PRO A 938 26.03 23.45 -3.92
N GLY A 939 26.32 23.56 -2.63
CA GLY A 939 25.82 22.63 -1.60
C GLY A 939 24.30 22.70 -1.43
N ASP A 940 23.73 23.90 -1.45
CA ASP A 940 22.29 24.12 -1.30
C ASP A 940 21.51 23.59 -2.49
N ILE A 941 22.00 23.81 -3.72
CA ILE A 941 21.38 23.27 -4.94
C ILE A 941 21.36 21.73 -4.90
N THR A 942 22.47 21.12 -4.48
CA THR A 942 22.55 19.65 -4.39
C THR A 942 21.55 19.10 -3.37
N ARG A 943 21.43 19.75 -2.20
CA ARG A 943 20.46 19.36 -1.19
C ARG A 943 19.02 19.64 -1.63
N ALA A 944 18.76 20.75 -2.31
CA ALA A 944 17.44 21.08 -2.86
C ALA A 944 16.98 20.03 -3.88
N ILE A 945 17.85 19.57 -4.79
CA ILE A 945 17.53 18.50 -5.76
C ILE A 945 17.17 17.20 -5.03
N ASP A 946 17.91 16.81 -3.99
CA ASP A 946 17.61 15.61 -3.20
C ASP A 946 16.23 15.70 -2.53
N LEU A 947 15.96 16.81 -1.84
CA LEU A 947 14.69 17.04 -1.14
C LEU A 947 13.51 17.10 -2.11
N LEU A 948 13.63 17.85 -3.21
CA LEU A 948 12.56 18.01 -4.21
C LEU A 948 12.30 16.73 -4.98
N ARG A 949 13.32 15.92 -5.27
CA ARG A 949 13.13 14.59 -5.87
C ARG A 949 12.38 13.67 -4.92
N ARG A 950 12.75 13.64 -3.63
CA ARG A 950 12.02 12.87 -2.60
C ARG A 950 10.57 13.35 -2.46
N ALA A 951 10.33 14.65 -2.52
CA ALA A 951 8.98 15.23 -2.49
C ALA A 951 8.13 14.74 -3.68
N VAL A 952 8.68 14.78 -4.91
CA VAL A 952 8.01 14.29 -6.13
C VAL A 952 7.77 12.78 -6.06
N ASP A 953 8.76 12.00 -5.62
CA ASP A 953 8.66 10.53 -5.52
C ASP A 953 7.62 10.08 -4.48
N ALA A 954 7.41 10.88 -3.42
CA ALA A 954 6.41 10.62 -2.38
C ALA A 954 5.00 11.15 -2.71
N SER A 955 4.82 11.83 -3.84
CA SER A 955 3.53 12.40 -4.25
C SER A 955 2.70 11.38 -5.05
N PHE A 956 1.39 11.32 -4.79
CA PHE A 956 0.48 10.59 -5.68
C PHE A 956 0.25 11.36 -7.00
N PRO A 957 -0.11 10.68 -8.10
CA PRO A 957 -0.35 11.34 -9.39
C PRO A 957 -1.43 12.43 -9.35
N ASP A 958 -2.43 12.29 -8.47
CA ASP A 958 -3.57 13.21 -8.35
C ASP A 958 -3.33 14.31 -7.28
N ASP A 959 -2.12 14.42 -6.73
CA ASP A 959 -1.78 15.45 -5.73
C ASP A 959 -1.77 16.86 -6.37
N PRO A 960 -2.61 17.82 -5.91
CA PRO A 960 -2.69 19.17 -6.46
C PRO A 960 -1.38 19.96 -6.43
N ARG A 961 -0.44 19.62 -5.52
CA ARG A 961 0.85 20.31 -5.40
C ARG A 961 1.98 19.66 -6.20
N LEU A 962 1.76 18.47 -6.78
CA LEU A 962 2.76 17.79 -7.63
C LEU A 962 3.30 18.67 -8.78
N PRO A 963 2.47 19.46 -9.50
CA PRO A 963 2.97 20.35 -10.55
C PRO A 963 4.00 21.36 -10.03
N LEU A 964 3.72 21.98 -8.88
CA LEU A 964 4.61 22.94 -8.23
C LEU A 964 5.93 22.29 -7.79
N ARG A 965 5.86 21.09 -7.20
CA ARG A 965 7.06 20.32 -6.79
C ARG A 965 7.96 19.99 -7.99
N ARG A 966 7.36 19.62 -9.14
CA ARG A 966 8.10 19.38 -10.40
C ARG A 966 8.73 20.65 -10.96
N GLN A 967 8.03 21.78 -10.89
CA GLN A 967 8.56 23.08 -11.32
C GLN A 967 9.76 23.50 -10.48
N HIS A 968 9.70 23.33 -9.14
CA HIS A 968 10.84 23.60 -8.26
C HIS A 968 12.03 22.66 -8.60
N LEU A 969 11.78 21.37 -8.79
CA LEU A 969 12.83 20.42 -9.17
C LEU A 969 13.48 20.77 -10.52
N GLY A 970 12.68 21.16 -11.52
CA GLY A 970 13.18 21.62 -12.81
C GLY A 970 14.04 22.87 -12.67
N THR A 971 13.63 23.81 -11.82
CA THR A 971 14.40 25.02 -11.50
C THR A 971 15.73 24.68 -10.82
N ALA A 972 15.74 23.70 -9.91
CA ALA A 972 16.95 23.22 -9.25
C ALA A 972 17.99 22.67 -10.25
N HIS A 973 17.54 21.82 -11.19
CA HIS A 973 18.39 21.32 -12.26
C HIS A 973 18.89 22.44 -13.17
N PHE A 974 18.00 23.38 -13.55
CA PHE A 974 18.38 24.52 -14.38
C PHE A 974 19.46 25.40 -13.72
N LEU A 975 19.33 25.71 -12.43
CA LEU A 975 20.34 26.44 -11.67
C LEU A 975 21.66 25.67 -11.58
N ARG A 976 21.61 24.36 -11.33
CA ARG A 976 22.83 23.52 -11.29
C ARG A 976 23.56 23.51 -12.64
N PHE A 977 22.82 23.49 -13.75
CA PHE A 977 23.41 23.63 -15.07
C PHE A 977 24.18 24.95 -15.21
N GLY A 978 23.65 26.06 -14.70
CA GLY A 978 24.34 27.36 -14.72
C GLY A 978 25.73 27.32 -14.06
N LEU A 979 25.92 26.47 -13.05
CA LEU A 979 27.18 26.36 -12.29
C LEU A 979 28.14 25.32 -12.84
N HIS A 980 27.63 24.19 -13.34
CA HIS A 980 28.46 23.03 -13.70
C HIS A 980 28.41 22.68 -15.19
N GLU A 981 27.58 23.37 -15.97
CA GLU A 981 27.37 23.17 -17.41
C GLU A 981 27.02 21.71 -17.80
N VAL A 982 26.38 20.97 -16.89
CA VAL A 982 26.01 19.57 -17.11
C VAL A 982 24.77 19.48 -17.99
N LEU A 983 24.94 19.05 -19.24
CA LEU A 983 23.87 19.03 -20.25
C LEU A 983 22.65 18.18 -19.85
N SER A 984 22.83 17.10 -19.07
CA SER A 984 21.70 16.28 -18.61
C SER A 984 20.74 17.06 -17.72
N ASP A 985 21.22 18.06 -16.98
CA ASP A 985 20.37 18.89 -16.13
C ASP A 985 19.41 19.77 -16.94
N LEU A 986 19.84 20.25 -18.11
CA LEU A 986 18.94 20.97 -19.02
C LEU A 986 17.85 20.06 -19.60
N TYR A 987 18.18 18.81 -19.93
CA TYR A 987 17.18 17.85 -20.40
C TYR A 987 16.17 17.49 -19.31
N GLU A 988 16.63 17.26 -18.09
CA GLU A 988 15.76 16.99 -16.94
C GLU A 988 14.87 18.20 -16.62
N ALA A 989 15.44 19.42 -16.61
CA ALA A 989 14.68 20.65 -16.41
C ALA A 989 13.60 20.85 -17.49
N GLU A 990 13.95 20.65 -18.77
CA GLU A 990 13.01 20.76 -19.89
C GLU A 990 11.83 19.80 -19.77
N TRP A 991 12.13 18.54 -19.42
CA TRP A 991 11.12 17.53 -19.19
C TRP A 991 10.22 17.88 -17.99
N LEU A 992 10.82 18.26 -16.86
CA LEU A 992 10.10 18.61 -15.62
C LEU A 992 9.19 19.82 -15.78
N PHE A 993 9.62 20.87 -16.49
CA PHE A 993 8.75 22.01 -16.79
C PHE A 993 7.57 21.61 -17.69
N GLY A 994 7.78 20.70 -18.64
CA GLY A 994 6.70 20.13 -19.45
C GLY A 994 5.71 19.30 -18.63
N GLU A 995 6.18 18.47 -17.70
CA GLU A 995 5.30 17.71 -16.79
C GLU A 995 4.56 18.60 -15.80
N ALA A 996 5.20 19.65 -15.28
CA ALA A 996 4.56 20.64 -14.42
C ALA A 996 3.42 21.36 -15.17
N ALA A 997 3.67 21.80 -16.41
CA ALA A 997 2.65 22.44 -17.23
C ALA A 997 1.46 21.52 -17.57
N ARG A 998 1.65 20.20 -17.70
CA ARG A 998 0.53 19.28 -17.95
C ARG A 998 -0.32 18.98 -16.72
N GLY A 999 0.18 19.28 -15.52
CA GLY A 999 -0.48 18.95 -14.27
C GLY A 999 -1.29 20.08 -13.64
N SER A 1000 -1.33 21.27 -14.25
CA SER A 1000 -2.04 22.44 -13.72
C SER A 1000 -2.85 23.13 -14.82
N ASP A 1001 -3.99 23.70 -14.44
CA ASP A 1001 -4.84 24.50 -15.32
C ASP A 1001 -4.72 26.01 -15.04
N ASP A 1002 -3.90 26.43 -14.05
CA ASP A 1002 -3.71 27.83 -13.71
C ASP A 1002 -2.92 28.59 -14.81
N PRO A 1003 -3.51 29.57 -15.51
CA PRO A 1003 -2.82 30.27 -16.60
C PRO A 1003 -1.54 30.99 -16.17
N GLY A 1004 -1.47 31.52 -14.94
CA GLY A 1004 -0.28 32.17 -14.42
C GLY A 1004 0.89 31.17 -14.29
N PHE A 1005 0.64 30.07 -13.59
CA PHE A 1005 1.60 28.99 -13.43
C PHE A 1005 2.03 28.34 -14.76
N LEU A 1006 1.09 28.15 -15.69
CA LEU A 1006 1.37 27.66 -17.04
C LEU A 1006 2.31 28.62 -17.79
N GLY A 1007 2.04 29.93 -17.73
CA GLY A 1007 2.88 30.97 -18.31
C GLY A 1007 4.34 30.84 -17.85
N GLN A 1008 4.56 30.69 -16.55
CA GLN A 1008 5.90 30.54 -15.98
C GLN A 1008 6.58 29.22 -16.38
N CYS A 1009 5.86 28.10 -16.40
CA CYS A 1009 6.41 26.80 -16.79
C CYS A 1009 6.86 26.80 -18.26
N TRP A 1010 6.05 27.34 -19.15
CA TRP A 1010 6.38 27.45 -20.57
C TRP A 1010 7.52 28.43 -20.84
N LEU A 1011 7.59 29.53 -20.08
CA LEU A 1011 8.71 30.46 -20.15
C LEU A 1011 10.02 29.76 -19.76
N ASN A 1012 10.04 29.08 -18.62
CA ASN A 1012 11.22 28.33 -18.14
C ASN A 1012 11.62 27.22 -19.12
N ARG A 1013 10.65 26.50 -19.70
CA ARG A 1013 10.90 25.48 -20.71
C ARG A 1013 11.49 26.08 -22.00
N GLY A 1014 10.97 27.21 -22.47
CA GLY A 1014 11.50 27.92 -23.63
C GLY A 1014 12.96 28.36 -23.42
N THR A 1015 13.26 28.89 -22.24
CA THR A 1015 14.63 29.24 -21.84
C THR A 1015 15.54 28.02 -21.82
N ALA A 1016 15.10 26.89 -21.26
CA ALA A 1016 15.86 25.64 -21.29
C ALA A 1016 16.15 25.16 -22.73
N GLN A 1017 15.18 25.27 -23.65
CA GLN A 1017 15.37 24.94 -25.07
C GLN A 1017 16.39 25.86 -25.76
N GLU A 1018 16.41 27.14 -25.41
CA GLU A 1018 17.39 28.10 -25.93
C GLU A 1018 18.81 27.75 -25.46
N PHE A 1019 19.00 27.42 -24.18
CA PHE A 1019 20.29 26.96 -23.67
C PHE A 1019 20.71 25.62 -24.29
N LEU A 1020 19.77 24.69 -24.49
CA LEU A 1020 20.03 23.44 -25.21
C LEU A 1020 20.49 23.72 -26.65
N HIS A 1021 19.88 24.68 -27.35
CA HIS A 1021 20.37 25.11 -28.67
C HIS A 1021 21.81 25.61 -28.59
N SER A 1022 22.10 26.54 -27.69
CA SER A 1022 23.45 27.12 -27.56
C SER A 1022 24.52 26.07 -27.27
N ARG A 1023 24.17 24.95 -26.60
CA ARG A 1023 25.12 23.85 -26.31
C ARG A 1023 25.19 22.77 -27.39
N THR A 1024 24.11 22.54 -28.13
CA THR A 1024 24.03 21.43 -29.11
C THR A 1024 24.13 21.88 -30.57
N GLY A 1025 23.94 23.16 -30.85
CA GLY A 1025 23.84 23.72 -32.21
C GLY A 1025 22.59 23.29 -32.98
N VAL A 1026 21.66 22.55 -32.36
CA VAL A 1026 20.49 22.01 -33.06
C VAL A 1026 19.47 23.12 -33.31
N LEU A 1027 19.29 23.51 -34.57
CA LEU A 1027 18.39 24.61 -34.95
C LEU A 1027 16.92 24.35 -34.59
N ALA A 1028 16.47 23.08 -34.61
CA ALA A 1028 15.10 22.70 -34.22
C ALA A 1028 14.74 23.13 -32.79
N ARG A 1029 15.73 23.28 -31.91
CA ARG A 1029 15.54 23.74 -30.52
C ARG A 1029 15.13 25.21 -30.45
N LEU A 1030 15.60 26.06 -31.36
CA LEU A 1030 15.13 27.45 -31.46
C LEU A 1030 13.66 27.52 -31.90
N HIS A 1031 13.22 26.66 -32.83
CA HIS A 1031 11.80 26.59 -33.18
C HIS A 1031 10.94 26.18 -31.98
N GLN A 1032 11.36 25.14 -31.24
CA GLN A 1032 10.66 24.70 -30.02
C GLN A 1032 10.66 25.79 -28.93
N ALA A 1033 11.74 26.55 -28.78
CA ALA A 1033 11.81 27.68 -27.86
C ALA A 1033 10.80 28.77 -28.24
N ALA A 1034 10.71 29.13 -29.53
CA ALA A 1034 9.72 30.11 -30.00
C ALA A 1034 8.27 29.65 -29.75
N ASP A 1035 7.98 28.35 -29.93
CA ASP A 1035 6.67 27.78 -29.63
C ASP A 1035 6.36 27.86 -28.13
N CYS A 1036 7.32 27.48 -27.27
CA CYS A 1036 7.18 27.59 -25.81
C CYS A 1036 6.94 29.04 -25.36
N PHE A 1037 7.71 30.00 -25.89
CA PHE A 1037 7.51 31.42 -25.56
C PHE A 1037 6.18 31.97 -26.08
N SER A 1038 5.64 31.41 -27.17
CA SER A 1038 4.30 31.75 -27.64
C SER A 1038 3.24 31.29 -26.64
N GLN A 1039 3.32 30.03 -26.19
CA GLN A 1039 2.42 29.50 -25.16
C GLN A 1039 2.53 30.29 -23.85
N ALA A 1040 3.75 30.64 -23.44
CA ALA A 1040 3.99 31.45 -22.25
C ALA A 1040 3.30 32.83 -22.34
N ALA A 1041 3.43 33.52 -23.48
CA ALA A 1041 2.81 34.82 -23.69
C ALA A 1041 1.28 34.75 -23.75
N ASP A 1042 0.72 33.67 -24.30
CA ASP A 1042 -0.73 33.47 -24.40
C ASP A 1042 -1.35 33.18 -23.03
N HIS A 1043 -0.73 32.29 -22.23
CA HIS A 1043 -1.19 32.00 -20.87
C HIS A 1043 -0.99 33.18 -19.92
N ALA A 1044 0.12 33.92 -20.02
CA ALA A 1044 0.33 35.14 -19.23
C ALA A 1044 -0.69 36.23 -19.59
N ARG A 1045 -1.09 36.34 -20.87
CA ARG A 1045 -2.19 37.23 -21.29
C ARG A 1045 -3.52 36.82 -20.66
N GLU A 1046 -3.82 35.53 -20.56
CA GLU A 1046 -5.03 35.00 -19.91
C GLU A 1046 -5.02 35.27 -18.41
N ALA A 1047 -3.84 35.18 -17.77
CA ALA A 1047 -3.64 35.49 -16.35
C ALA A 1047 -3.66 37.00 -16.03
N GLY A 1048 -3.50 37.87 -17.02
CA GLY A 1048 -3.29 39.30 -16.81
C GLY A 1048 -1.90 39.66 -16.28
N ASP A 1049 -0.91 38.78 -16.46
CA ASP A 1049 0.49 39.00 -16.07
C ASP A 1049 1.29 39.64 -17.21
N ASP A 1050 1.30 40.98 -17.20
CA ASP A 1050 2.00 41.77 -18.22
C ASP A 1050 3.53 41.60 -18.18
N GLU A 1051 4.12 41.31 -17.01
CA GLU A 1051 5.58 41.17 -16.88
C GLU A 1051 6.05 39.84 -17.49
N THR A 1052 5.44 38.71 -17.11
CA THR A 1052 5.76 37.40 -17.71
C THR A 1052 5.47 37.41 -19.21
N ARG A 1053 4.38 38.05 -19.62
CA ARG A 1053 4.05 38.22 -21.04
C ARG A 1053 5.10 39.04 -21.79
N SER A 1054 5.56 40.13 -21.19
CA SER A 1054 6.62 40.96 -21.76
C SER A 1054 7.91 40.16 -21.94
N VAL A 1055 8.34 39.42 -20.91
CA VAL A 1055 9.55 38.59 -20.94
C VAL A 1055 9.45 37.49 -22.00
N ALA A 1056 8.30 36.82 -22.10
CA ALA A 1056 8.06 35.79 -23.11
C ALA A 1056 8.15 36.35 -24.54
N LEU A 1057 7.51 37.50 -24.81
CA LEU A 1057 7.55 38.16 -26.12
C LEU A 1057 8.97 38.62 -26.47
N GLN A 1058 9.68 39.23 -25.52
CA GLN A 1058 11.08 39.59 -25.72
C GLN A 1058 11.94 38.37 -26.06
N SER A 1059 11.79 37.28 -25.32
CA SER A 1059 12.57 36.04 -25.52
C SER A 1059 12.26 35.40 -26.88
N ARG A 1060 10.99 35.39 -27.30
CA ARG A 1060 10.58 34.95 -28.64
C ARG A 1060 11.19 35.83 -29.75
N GLY A 1061 11.20 37.14 -29.55
CA GLY A 1061 11.82 38.09 -30.48
C GLY A 1061 13.31 37.80 -30.67
N GLN A 1062 14.03 37.49 -29.59
CA GLN A 1062 15.46 37.11 -29.65
C GLN A 1062 15.68 35.81 -30.42
N VAL A 1063 14.81 34.82 -30.20
CA VAL A 1063 14.85 33.56 -30.95
C VAL A 1063 14.55 33.79 -32.44
N HIS A 1064 13.59 34.65 -32.79
CA HIS A 1064 13.30 35.01 -34.17
C HIS A 1064 14.46 35.74 -34.86
N GLU A 1065 15.15 36.63 -34.16
CA GLU A 1065 16.37 37.29 -34.65
C GLU A 1065 17.46 36.25 -34.98
N ARG A 1066 17.70 35.27 -34.08
CA ARG A 1066 18.65 34.17 -34.33
C ARG A 1066 18.25 33.26 -35.49
N LEU A 1067 16.95 33.13 -35.76
CA LEU A 1067 16.41 32.37 -36.90
C LEU A 1067 16.42 33.19 -38.21
N GLY A 1068 16.93 34.43 -38.22
CA GLY A 1068 16.92 35.33 -39.38
C GLY A 1068 15.54 35.86 -39.75
N ARG A 1069 14.57 35.84 -38.81
CA ARG A 1069 13.19 36.29 -39.02
C ARG A 1069 12.99 37.69 -38.46
N THR A 1070 13.53 38.69 -39.15
CA THR A 1070 13.54 40.11 -38.73
C THR A 1070 12.14 40.69 -38.50
N GLY A 1071 11.19 40.45 -39.42
CA GLY A 1071 9.81 40.93 -39.30
C GLY A 1071 9.08 40.44 -38.03
N PRO A 1072 8.98 39.12 -37.78
CA PRO A 1072 8.42 38.57 -36.55
C PRO A 1072 9.13 39.05 -35.28
N ALA A 1073 10.46 39.14 -35.29
CA ALA A 1073 11.24 39.63 -34.15
C ALA A 1073 10.87 41.09 -33.79
N LEU A 1074 10.79 41.97 -34.79
CA LEU A 1074 10.40 43.37 -34.60
C LEU A 1074 8.97 43.50 -34.06
N ALA A 1075 8.04 42.66 -34.55
CA ALA A 1075 6.67 42.64 -34.08
C ALA A 1075 6.57 42.24 -32.59
N ASP A 1076 7.37 41.27 -32.16
CA ASP A 1076 7.42 40.82 -30.77
C ASP A 1076 8.01 41.87 -29.82
N TYR A 1077 9.12 42.50 -30.20
CA TYR A 1077 9.71 43.57 -29.40
C TYR A 1077 8.77 44.77 -29.24
N ARG A 1078 8.06 45.17 -30.31
CA ARG A 1078 7.04 46.24 -30.24
C ARG A 1078 5.88 45.89 -29.32
N ARG A 1079 5.49 44.61 -29.24
CA ARG A 1079 4.44 44.13 -28.33
C ARG A 1079 4.92 44.03 -26.89
N ALA A 1080 6.20 43.71 -26.65
CA ALA A 1080 6.79 43.64 -25.30
C ALA A 1080 7.03 45.04 -24.68
N LEU A 1081 7.41 46.02 -25.51
CA LEU A 1081 7.78 47.36 -25.04
C LEU A 1081 6.76 48.06 -24.12
N PRO A 1082 5.45 48.14 -24.45
CA PRO A 1082 4.47 48.79 -23.57
C PRO A 1082 4.18 48.00 -22.29
N LEU A 1083 4.44 46.69 -22.28
CA LEU A 1083 4.19 45.79 -21.15
C LEU A 1083 5.37 45.78 -20.16
N THR A 1084 6.57 46.17 -20.61
CA THR A 1084 7.79 46.14 -19.79
C THR A 1084 7.76 47.23 -18.73
N GLN A 1085 7.81 46.87 -17.44
CA GLN A 1085 7.84 47.84 -16.34
C GLN A 1085 9.27 48.37 -16.05
N ASP A 1086 10.27 47.50 -16.19
CA ASP A 1086 11.70 47.78 -15.99
C ASP A 1086 12.23 48.84 -16.98
N SER A 1087 12.77 49.95 -16.45
CA SER A 1087 13.24 51.08 -17.26
C SER A 1087 14.47 50.75 -18.11
N ALA A 1088 15.40 49.94 -17.59
CA ALA A 1088 16.60 49.55 -18.30
C ALA A 1088 16.25 48.59 -19.45
N ARG A 1089 15.36 47.62 -19.18
CA ARG A 1089 14.89 46.67 -20.20
C ARG A 1089 14.07 47.35 -21.28
N ARG A 1090 13.23 48.33 -20.90
CA ARG A 1090 12.46 49.15 -21.84
C ARG A 1090 13.37 49.93 -22.78
N GLU A 1091 14.46 50.51 -22.26
CA GLU A 1091 15.44 51.23 -23.08
C GLU A 1091 16.22 50.28 -24.00
N HIS A 1092 16.60 49.10 -23.51
CA HIS A 1092 17.23 48.06 -24.32
C HIS A 1092 16.33 47.63 -25.49
N LEU A 1093 15.03 47.43 -25.24
CA LEU A 1093 14.06 47.11 -26.29
C LEU A 1093 13.93 48.24 -27.32
N ARG A 1094 13.89 49.51 -26.89
CA ARG A 1094 13.85 50.66 -27.82
C ARG A 1094 15.08 50.71 -28.71
N SER A 1095 16.27 50.57 -28.13
CA SER A 1095 17.53 50.56 -28.87
C SER A 1095 17.57 49.42 -29.90
N ARG A 1096 17.12 48.23 -29.50
CA ARG A 1096 17.10 47.05 -30.38
C ARG A 1096 16.08 47.18 -31.51
N ILE A 1097 14.90 47.74 -31.25
CA ILE A 1097 13.89 48.09 -32.27
C ILE A 1097 14.47 49.09 -33.28
N ALA A 1098 15.07 50.19 -32.80
CA ALA A 1098 15.62 51.23 -33.68
C ALA A 1098 16.75 50.70 -34.58
N ARG A 1099 17.63 49.84 -34.05
CA ARG A 1099 18.69 49.19 -34.83
C ARG A 1099 18.10 48.32 -35.95
N MET A 1100 17.14 47.47 -35.63
CA MET A 1100 16.53 46.58 -36.62
C MET A 1100 15.74 47.34 -37.68
N GLU A 1101 15.09 48.45 -37.32
CA GLU A 1101 14.40 49.32 -38.29
C GLU A 1101 15.37 49.96 -39.28
N SER A 1102 16.56 50.40 -38.82
CA SER A 1102 17.59 50.91 -39.73
C SER A 1102 18.17 49.84 -40.65
N GLU A 1103 18.38 48.62 -40.15
CA GLU A 1103 18.90 47.50 -40.95
C GLU A 1103 17.89 47.05 -42.02
N THR A 1104 16.59 47.08 -41.73
CA THR A 1104 15.52 46.76 -42.71
C THR A 1104 15.21 47.89 -43.70
N ALA A 1105 15.73 49.10 -43.49
CA ALA A 1105 15.56 50.23 -44.41
C ALA A 1105 16.70 50.34 -45.44
N ASP A 1106 17.84 49.68 -45.18
CA ASP A 1106 19.00 49.56 -46.07
C ASP A 1106 19.00 48.28 -46.93
N GLU A 1107 18.07 47.34 -46.68
CA GLU A 1107 17.72 46.18 -47.55
C GLU A 1107 16.60 46.53 -48.53
#